data_AF-A0A935ZLK6-F1
#
_entry.id   AF-A0A935ZLK6-F1
#
_cell.length_a   1.000
_cell.length_b   1.000
_cell.length_c   1.000
_cell.angle_alpha   90.00
_cell.angle_beta   90.00
_cell.angle_gamma   90.00
#
_symmetry.space_group_name_H-M   'P 1'
#
loop_
_entity.id
_entity.type
_entity.pdbx_description
1 polymer ?
#
loop_
_entity_poly.entity_id
_entity_poly.type
_entity_poly.pdbx_seq_one_letter_code
_entity_poly.pdbx_strand_id
1 'polypeptide(L)'
;MGTRAIIVVGSLWLAASNASAADTWTTPKPGIRYLERTVNTPNRIFAMEIDLCHDGVSIRATKSAERQRTVSSFAGLVGADAAVNGDFFSYEDYHTSGMAIGAGERWADTADTSGSGFVAFGRGRVEVWPPAPVLAAPEPWMRELVSGRRPLVEDGVPYEGDDLELCINRHPRTAAGVTADGRTLLLVVVDGRSGISVGMTCAELGELMVDLGAYQASMLDGGGSSTMWIEGMGVQNSPSDGSQRVVGNHLGVFATGSGEPGSCDRSWEESNLHAEFSDASTTSDVDGDGRDDVCARAAAGVRCVLSAADAAAPDDGLGTELIGPALTDDDGWDDPTRYGSLRMGDIDGNGRADLCARDATGVRCFLSQGVGLDTEIAGPALGDEQGWSKPEYGSTLRLADIDGDGRDDLCARAKAGLMCWRSRGDGFADEAIVLPELGDDAGFDAESLYGTIRTADIDADARVDVCARTTAGMRCWPSTGDGFGAAIDGPAWSDDAGWSRVEYWSTIRLVDLDGDRRADLCARAADGIHCNLSSGTDFATEILGPAWADDSGWWDYSNYSTIRFADIDGDGDLDLCARANAGLRCAAFEGDGFAEAFAGPALSDDTGWSSIRFFSTLRFADIDGDGMADLCARAAAGLRCWTSRGDGFADTAIVGPAWSDDSGWKAQTYYESVRAVDTRARCIVEEVCGNDRDDDCDGATDEDCSAEDTGGAATGDGTGDDGGEASSGGGGTTGGSSDDGLPDGFGESEGGGGCACDSGRAERSSFGLIGLVGLVVLALHRRAKLVVARRARARVVDGRGFARHACVRPPLLATPGARRRPRASHATCRQGIIPAGVRGPIEQSDRDRDPRVQRGRGHRALLEGAVGRRPRG
;
A
#
# COMPACT_ATOMS: atom_id res chain seq x y z
N MET A 1 -74.75 35.05 37.39
CA MET A 1 -74.97 33.80 36.64
C MET A 1 -74.25 33.89 35.30
N GLY A 2 -73.67 32.79 34.80
CA GLY A 2 -73.01 32.74 33.49
C GLY A 2 -71.55 33.22 33.49
N THR A 3 -70.61 32.34 33.85
CA THR A 3 -69.18 32.56 33.63
C THR A 3 -68.84 32.16 32.19
N ARG A 4 -68.35 33.10 31.38
CA ARG A 4 -67.91 32.81 30.00
C ARG A 4 -66.52 32.19 30.01
N ALA A 5 -66.43 30.90 29.70
CA ALA A 5 -65.16 30.27 29.32
C ALA A 5 -64.85 30.62 27.84
N ILE A 6 -63.59 30.97 27.56
CA ILE A 6 -63.12 31.22 26.19
C ILE A 6 -62.61 29.90 25.61
N ILE A 7 -63.10 29.55 24.42
CA ILE A 7 -62.62 28.37 23.68
C ILE A 7 -61.32 28.74 22.97
N VAL A 8 -60.22 28.08 23.34
CA VAL A 8 -58.96 28.11 22.59
C VAL A 8 -58.94 26.91 21.66
N VAL A 9 -58.88 27.15 20.35
CA VAL A 9 -58.76 26.09 19.34
C VAL A 9 -57.29 25.67 19.25
N GLY A 10 -56.94 24.59 19.94
CA GLY A 10 -55.61 23.96 19.82
C GLY A 10 -55.44 23.31 18.45
N SER A 11 -54.48 23.80 17.66
CA SER A 11 -54.15 23.21 16.36
C SER A 11 -53.44 21.88 16.56
N LEU A 12 -54.12 20.77 16.25
CA LEU A 12 -53.58 19.43 16.41
C LEU A 12 -52.55 19.11 15.31
N TRP A 13 -51.29 19.46 15.54
CA TRP A 13 -50.18 19.00 14.72
C TRP A 13 -50.00 17.49 14.90
N LEU A 14 -50.49 16.69 13.94
CA LEU A 14 -49.99 15.34 13.78
C LEU A 14 -48.54 15.43 13.32
N ALA A 15 -47.60 15.19 14.23
CA ALA A 15 -46.24 14.87 13.86
C ALA A 15 -46.28 13.51 13.14
N ALA A 16 -46.04 13.51 11.82
CA ALA A 16 -45.80 12.28 11.08
C ALA A 16 -44.47 11.70 11.54
N SER A 17 -44.53 10.68 12.40
CA SER A 17 -43.38 9.87 12.76
C SER A 17 -43.01 9.00 11.56
N ASN A 18 -41.96 9.38 10.84
CA ASN A 18 -41.25 8.42 10.01
C ASN A 18 -40.73 7.33 10.96
N ALA A 19 -41.20 6.09 10.81
CA ALA A 19 -40.59 4.97 11.50
C ALA A 19 -39.16 4.79 10.99
N SER A 20 -38.25 4.30 11.83
CA SER A 20 -36.89 3.97 11.39
C SER A 20 -36.90 2.75 10.46
N ALA A 21 -35.81 2.52 9.76
CA ALA A 21 -35.45 1.15 9.39
C ALA A 21 -35.36 0.31 10.68
N ALA A 22 -35.70 -0.97 10.57
CA ALA A 22 -35.50 -1.95 11.63
C ALA A 22 -34.47 -2.97 11.15
N ASP A 23 -33.20 -2.68 11.46
CA ASP A 23 -32.07 -3.55 11.15
C ASP A 23 -31.93 -4.58 12.27
N THR A 24 -31.94 -5.86 11.89
CA THR A 24 -31.77 -6.99 12.80
C THR A 24 -30.52 -7.76 12.40
N TRP A 25 -29.43 -7.54 13.14
CA TRP A 25 -28.16 -8.24 12.96
C TRP A 25 -28.08 -9.51 13.81
N THR A 26 -27.54 -10.59 13.23
CA THR A 26 -27.15 -11.81 13.93
C THR A 26 -25.83 -12.36 13.38
N THR A 27 -25.22 -13.31 14.10
CA THR A 27 -24.00 -14.01 13.67
C THR A 27 -24.31 -15.51 13.58
N PRO A 28 -24.86 -16.01 12.46
CA PRO A 28 -25.28 -17.40 12.34
C PRO A 28 -24.13 -18.42 12.28
N LYS A 29 -22.93 -17.97 11.88
CA LYS A 29 -21.69 -18.73 11.79
C LYS A 29 -20.52 -17.82 12.18
N PRO A 30 -19.38 -18.37 12.63
CA PRO A 30 -18.12 -17.61 12.71
C PRO A 30 -17.82 -16.96 11.35
N GLY A 31 -17.21 -15.78 11.33
CA GLY A 31 -16.91 -15.03 10.10
C GLY A 31 -18.12 -14.52 9.29
N ILE A 32 -19.37 -14.86 9.63
CA ILE A 32 -20.57 -14.40 8.89
C ILE A 32 -21.50 -13.62 9.82
N ARG A 33 -21.65 -12.32 9.56
CA ARG A 33 -22.71 -11.47 10.12
C ARG A 33 -23.86 -11.37 9.10
N TYR A 34 -25.09 -11.52 9.57
CA TYR A 34 -26.31 -11.50 8.74
C TYR A 34 -27.24 -10.37 9.20
N LEU A 35 -27.82 -9.66 8.23
CA LEU A 35 -28.80 -8.60 8.40
C LEU A 35 -30.14 -9.00 7.79
N GLU A 36 -31.24 -8.85 8.53
CA GLU A 36 -32.56 -8.57 7.95
C GLU A 36 -32.92 -7.09 8.22
N ARG A 37 -33.19 -6.35 7.14
CA ARG A 37 -33.59 -4.93 7.15
C ARG A 37 -34.94 -4.75 6.46
N THR A 38 -35.84 -4.00 7.08
CA THR A 38 -37.12 -3.56 6.48
C THR A 38 -37.26 -2.04 6.55
N VAL A 39 -37.66 -1.41 5.43
CA VAL A 39 -37.78 0.06 5.29
C VAL A 39 -39.18 0.51 4.85
N ASN A 40 -39.52 1.78 5.10
CA ASN A 40 -40.88 2.35 4.94
C ASN A 40 -41.46 2.28 3.53
N THR A 41 -40.63 2.41 2.49
CA THR A 41 -40.99 2.07 1.11
C THR A 41 -40.77 0.57 1.00
N PRO A 42 -41.81 -0.28 1.14
CA PRO A 42 -41.64 -1.64 1.65
C PRO A 42 -40.67 -2.42 0.78
N ASN A 43 -39.48 -2.64 1.33
CA ASN A 43 -38.41 -3.47 0.81
C ASN A 43 -37.91 -4.33 1.97
N ARG A 44 -37.83 -5.66 1.77
CA ARG A 44 -37.09 -6.58 2.65
C ARG A 44 -35.73 -6.83 2.02
N ILE A 45 -34.69 -6.53 2.79
CA ILE A 45 -33.28 -6.57 2.41
C ILE A 45 -32.59 -7.58 3.32
N PHE A 46 -31.79 -8.45 2.70
CA PHE A 46 -30.96 -9.44 3.38
C PHE A 46 -29.52 -9.21 2.96
N ALA A 47 -28.61 -9.09 3.91
CA ALA A 47 -27.20 -8.99 3.63
C ALA A 47 -26.42 -10.01 4.48
N MET A 48 -25.33 -10.52 3.92
CA MET A 48 -24.28 -11.17 4.68
C MET A 48 -23.01 -10.34 4.51
N GLU A 49 -22.48 -9.84 5.61
CA GLU A 49 -21.08 -9.44 5.72
C GLU A 49 -20.29 -10.71 6.04
N ILE A 50 -19.30 -11.04 5.21
CA ILE A 50 -18.48 -12.23 5.34
C ILE A 50 -17.04 -11.76 5.46
N ASP A 51 -16.50 -11.90 6.66
CA ASP A 51 -15.07 -11.72 6.96
C ASP A 51 -14.31 -12.86 6.27
N LEU A 52 -13.63 -12.55 5.17
CA LEU A 52 -12.87 -13.50 4.37
C LEU A 52 -11.61 -14.01 5.08
N CYS A 53 -11.23 -13.38 6.20
CA CYS A 53 -9.99 -13.59 6.96
C CYS A 53 -10.21 -14.32 8.28
N HIS A 54 -11.46 -14.45 8.71
CA HIS A 54 -11.81 -15.34 9.80
C HIS A 54 -11.40 -16.79 9.47
N ASP A 55 -10.70 -17.44 10.40
CA ASP A 55 -10.29 -18.85 10.29
C ASP A 55 -11.38 -19.76 9.75
N GLY A 56 -11.07 -20.53 8.71
CA GLY A 56 -11.96 -21.48 8.07
C GLY A 56 -13.05 -20.87 7.17
N VAL A 57 -13.09 -19.54 6.99
CA VAL A 57 -13.88 -18.93 5.93
C VAL A 57 -13.23 -19.15 4.57
N SER A 58 -14.02 -19.54 3.58
CA SER A 58 -13.59 -19.67 2.19
C SER A 58 -14.79 -19.60 1.24
N ILE A 59 -14.53 -19.15 0.01
CA ILE A 59 -15.55 -18.95 -1.03
C ILE A 59 -15.46 -20.07 -2.06
N ARG A 60 -16.61 -20.45 -2.65
CA ARG A 60 -16.64 -21.39 -3.78
C ARG A 60 -17.79 -21.12 -4.75
N ALA A 61 -17.48 -21.06 -6.03
CA ALA A 61 -18.43 -21.01 -7.13
C ALA A 61 -18.74 -22.41 -7.69
N THR A 62 -19.75 -22.49 -8.57
CA THR A 62 -20.24 -23.77 -9.12
C THR A 62 -19.35 -24.27 -10.26
N LYS A 63 -18.95 -25.57 -10.27
CA LYS A 63 -18.33 -26.19 -11.46
C LYS A 63 -19.34 -26.38 -12.59
N SER A 64 -18.88 -26.46 -13.85
CA SER A 64 -19.79 -26.70 -14.99
C SER A 64 -20.56 -28.02 -14.85
N ALA A 65 -19.94 -29.06 -14.28
CA ALA A 65 -20.59 -30.33 -13.94
C ALA A 65 -21.59 -30.28 -12.76
N GLU A 66 -21.65 -29.17 -12.02
CA GLU A 66 -22.50 -28.96 -10.84
C GLU A 66 -23.68 -28.02 -11.11
N ARG A 67 -23.74 -27.42 -12.31
CA ARG A 67 -24.72 -26.40 -12.74
C ARG A 67 -26.17 -26.87 -12.71
N GLN A 68 -27.10 -25.94 -12.96
CA GLN A 68 -28.54 -26.21 -13.04
C GLN A 68 -29.13 -26.71 -11.71
N ARG A 69 -29.06 -25.89 -10.66
CA ARG A 69 -29.59 -26.20 -9.31
C ARG A 69 -30.34 -25.04 -8.69
N THR A 70 -31.06 -25.28 -7.59
CA THR A 70 -31.46 -24.21 -6.67
C THR A 70 -30.32 -23.91 -5.70
N VAL A 71 -30.26 -22.69 -5.17
CA VAL A 71 -29.22 -22.26 -4.20
C VAL A 71 -29.07 -23.25 -3.04
N SER A 72 -30.17 -23.68 -2.41
CA SER A 72 -30.10 -24.67 -1.31
C SER A 72 -29.67 -26.07 -1.76
N SER A 73 -29.87 -26.44 -3.03
CA SER A 73 -29.42 -27.72 -3.59
C SER A 73 -27.95 -27.66 -4.04
N PHE A 74 -27.41 -26.47 -4.33
CA PHE A 74 -25.98 -26.27 -4.50
C PHE A 74 -25.26 -26.30 -3.15
N ALA A 75 -25.73 -25.52 -2.17
CA ALA A 75 -25.13 -25.49 -0.83
C ALA A 75 -25.05 -26.89 -0.20
N GLY A 76 -26.16 -27.65 -0.23
CA GLY A 76 -26.20 -29.04 0.24
C GLY A 76 -25.49 -30.08 -0.64
N LEU A 77 -25.02 -29.71 -1.85
CA LEU A 77 -24.11 -30.55 -2.64
C LEU A 77 -22.65 -30.32 -2.23
N VAL A 78 -22.24 -29.05 -2.09
CA VAL A 78 -20.84 -28.68 -1.84
C VAL A 78 -20.47 -28.64 -0.37
N GLY A 79 -21.45 -28.61 0.54
CA GLY A 79 -21.26 -28.50 1.99
C GLY A 79 -21.11 -27.06 2.49
N ALA A 80 -21.63 -26.06 1.75
CA ALA A 80 -21.49 -24.65 2.12
C ALA A 80 -22.43 -24.27 3.29
N ASP A 81 -21.93 -23.41 4.18
CA ASP A 81 -22.65 -22.86 5.33
C ASP A 81 -23.68 -21.79 4.92
N ALA A 82 -23.43 -21.06 3.83
CA ALA A 82 -24.39 -20.15 3.20
C ALA A 82 -24.20 -20.11 1.67
N ALA A 83 -25.19 -19.64 0.92
CA ALA A 83 -25.10 -19.46 -0.52
C ALA A 83 -26.10 -18.44 -1.09
N VAL A 84 -25.76 -17.89 -2.27
CA VAL A 84 -26.61 -17.07 -3.13
C VAL A 84 -26.57 -17.54 -4.59
N ASN A 85 -27.46 -17.04 -5.44
CA ASN A 85 -27.38 -17.26 -6.89
C ASN A 85 -26.22 -16.46 -7.53
N GLY A 86 -25.70 -16.96 -8.65
CA GLY A 86 -24.70 -16.28 -9.46
C GLY A 86 -25.29 -15.56 -10.69
N ASP A 87 -24.66 -15.83 -11.82
CA ASP A 87 -24.75 -15.15 -13.11
C ASP A 87 -26.12 -15.17 -13.79
N PHE A 88 -26.31 -14.20 -14.68
CA PHE A 88 -27.36 -14.24 -15.70
C PHE A 88 -27.12 -15.43 -16.64
N PHE A 89 -28.14 -16.26 -16.90
CA PHE A 89 -27.97 -17.54 -17.59
C PHE A 89 -29.02 -17.80 -18.69
N SER A 90 -28.70 -18.73 -19.60
CA SER A 90 -29.61 -19.24 -20.63
C SER A 90 -30.57 -20.30 -20.07
N TYR A 91 -31.87 -20.16 -20.35
CA TYR A 91 -32.89 -21.15 -19.96
C TYR A 91 -32.87 -22.45 -20.78
N GLU A 92 -32.16 -22.49 -21.91
CA GLU A 92 -32.13 -23.67 -22.79
C GLU A 92 -31.15 -24.75 -22.28
N ASP A 93 -29.99 -24.31 -21.78
CA ASP A 93 -28.80 -25.15 -21.53
C ASP A 93 -27.99 -24.71 -20.29
N TYR A 94 -28.38 -23.63 -19.61
CA TYR A 94 -27.80 -23.14 -18.35
C TYR A 94 -26.32 -22.70 -18.46
N HIS A 95 -25.86 -22.23 -19.63
CA HIS A 95 -24.62 -21.45 -19.72
C HIS A 95 -24.80 -20.06 -19.11
N THR A 96 -23.71 -19.48 -18.59
CA THR A 96 -23.66 -18.13 -18.01
C THR A 96 -23.37 -17.05 -19.06
N SER A 97 -23.81 -15.81 -18.81
CA SER A 97 -23.67 -14.70 -19.77
C SER A 97 -22.27 -14.09 -19.83
N GLY A 98 -21.47 -14.29 -18.78
CA GLY A 98 -20.03 -14.00 -18.73
C GLY A 98 -19.24 -15.24 -18.34
N MET A 99 -17.96 -15.07 -17.97
CA MET A 99 -17.11 -16.19 -17.56
C MET A 99 -17.62 -16.82 -16.26
N ALA A 100 -17.44 -18.13 -16.12
CA ALA A 100 -17.63 -18.83 -14.85
C ALA A 100 -16.44 -19.76 -14.55
N ILE A 101 -16.00 -19.79 -13.29
CA ILE A 101 -14.94 -20.67 -12.77
C ILE A 101 -15.42 -21.21 -11.43
N GLY A 102 -15.23 -22.51 -11.16
CA GLY A 102 -15.53 -23.10 -9.85
C GLY A 102 -14.50 -24.15 -9.41
N ALA A 103 -13.95 -24.03 -8.21
CA ALA A 103 -12.82 -24.79 -7.69
C ALA A 103 -11.75 -25.10 -8.75
N GLY A 104 -11.20 -24.00 -9.29
CA GLY A 104 -10.11 -23.96 -10.28
C GLY A 104 -10.48 -24.37 -11.70
N GLU A 105 -11.77 -24.59 -12.01
CA GLU A 105 -12.23 -25.12 -13.30
C GLU A 105 -13.05 -24.08 -14.06
N ARG A 106 -12.43 -23.42 -15.07
CA ARG A 106 -13.15 -22.53 -15.99
C ARG A 106 -14.14 -23.34 -16.83
N TRP A 107 -15.36 -22.84 -16.92
CA TRP A 107 -16.39 -23.42 -17.78
C TRP A 107 -16.03 -23.17 -19.25
N ALA A 108 -15.75 -24.25 -20.00
CA ALA A 108 -15.27 -24.18 -21.38
C ALA A 108 -16.28 -23.58 -22.38
N ASP A 109 -17.56 -23.50 -22.02
CA ASP A 109 -18.64 -22.87 -22.76
C ASP A 109 -18.86 -21.38 -22.37
N THR A 110 -17.93 -20.77 -21.62
CA THR A 110 -18.05 -19.39 -21.11
C THR A 110 -16.81 -18.53 -21.43
N ALA A 111 -17.02 -17.22 -21.55
CA ALA A 111 -15.97 -16.23 -21.76
C ALA A 111 -16.38 -14.89 -21.14
N ASP A 112 -15.39 -14.05 -20.85
CA ASP A 112 -15.63 -12.66 -20.46
C ASP A 112 -16.10 -11.82 -21.68
N THR A 113 -16.81 -10.72 -21.41
CA THR A 113 -17.52 -9.92 -22.43
C THR A 113 -17.59 -8.45 -22.02
N SER A 114 -17.54 -7.53 -22.99
CA SER A 114 -17.65 -6.08 -22.73
C SER A 114 -19.03 -5.57 -22.24
N GLY A 115 -19.89 -6.48 -21.77
CA GLY A 115 -21.19 -6.21 -21.17
C GLY A 115 -21.45 -7.02 -19.90
N SER A 116 -20.41 -7.62 -19.31
CA SER A 116 -20.42 -8.28 -18.01
C SER A 116 -19.15 -7.89 -17.25
N GLY A 117 -19.26 -7.58 -15.96
CA GLY A 117 -18.12 -7.62 -15.04
C GLY A 117 -18.16 -8.94 -14.25
N PHE A 118 -17.26 -9.14 -13.29
CA PHE A 118 -17.31 -10.34 -12.45
C PHE A 118 -16.78 -10.09 -11.04
N VAL A 119 -17.00 -11.05 -10.14
CA VAL A 119 -16.30 -11.13 -8.85
C VAL A 119 -15.51 -12.44 -8.84
N ALA A 120 -14.21 -12.33 -8.64
CA ALA A 120 -13.25 -13.45 -8.66
C ALA A 120 -12.52 -13.58 -7.33
N PHE A 121 -12.20 -14.82 -6.95
CA PHE A 121 -11.52 -15.18 -5.70
C PHE A 121 -10.45 -16.25 -5.94
N GLY A 122 -9.38 -16.23 -5.16
CA GLY A 122 -8.41 -17.34 -5.05
C GLY A 122 -7.02 -16.88 -4.63
N ARG A 123 -6.20 -17.79 -4.09
CA ARG A 123 -4.85 -17.47 -3.57
C ARG A 123 -4.81 -16.26 -2.62
N GLY A 124 -5.78 -16.13 -1.71
CA GLY A 124 -5.83 -15.01 -0.78
C GLY A 124 -6.24 -13.66 -1.36
N ARG A 125 -6.63 -13.58 -2.65
CA ARG A 125 -7.04 -12.35 -3.36
C ARG A 125 -8.51 -12.40 -3.79
N VAL A 126 -9.21 -11.26 -3.68
CA VAL A 126 -10.55 -11.02 -4.24
C VAL A 126 -10.50 -9.78 -5.13
N GLU A 127 -11.24 -9.79 -6.24
CA GLU A 127 -11.42 -8.61 -7.08
C GLU A 127 -12.82 -8.55 -7.71
N VAL A 128 -13.38 -7.33 -7.80
CA VAL A 128 -14.60 -7.04 -8.54
C VAL A 128 -14.19 -6.37 -9.86
N TRP A 129 -14.16 -7.14 -10.94
CA TRP A 129 -13.65 -6.70 -12.22
C TRP A 129 -14.71 -5.92 -13.03
N PRO A 130 -14.38 -4.73 -13.57
CA PRO A 130 -15.29 -3.95 -14.41
C PRO A 130 -15.46 -4.59 -15.81
N PRO A 131 -16.52 -4.25 -16.58
CA PRO A 131 -16.73 -4.82 -17.92
C PRO A 131 -15.69 -4.48 -19.00
N ALA A 132 -14.60 -3.79 -18.67
CA ALA A 132 -13.46 -3.55 -19.53
C ALA A 132 -12.20 -3.27 -18.68
N PRO A 133 -11.02 -3.82 -19.02
CA PRO A 133 -10.71 -4.60 -20.23
C PRO A 133 -11.29 -6.02 -20.19
N VAL A 134 -11.56 -6.58 -21.38
CA VAL A 134 -12.12 -7.94 -21.52
C VAL A 134 -11.00 -8.97 -21.53
N LEU A 135 -11.07 -9.96 -20.63
CA LEU A 135 -10.05 -10.99 -20.48
C LEU A 135 -10.20 -12.13 -21.49
N ALA A 136 -9.13 -12.40 -22.26
CA ALA A 136 -9.06 -13.56 -23.15
C ALA A 136 -8.99 -14.89 -22.37
N ALA A 137 -8.25 -14.88 -21.26
CA ALA A 137 -8.14 -15.96 -20.29
C ALA A 137 -8.17 -15.37 -18.86
N PRO A 138 -8.71 -16.10 -17.87
CA PRO A 138 -8.61 -15.68 -16.48
C PRO A 138 -7.17 -15.75 -15.99
N GLU A 139 -6.86 -14.94 -14.99
CA GLU A 139 -5.52 -14.83 -14.42
C GLU A 139 -5.18 -16.02 -13.50
N PRO A 140 -3.90 -16.36 -13.27
CA PRO A 140 -3.50 -17.59 -12.57
C PRO A 140 -3.95 -17.72 -11.11
N TRP A 141 -4.44 -16.63 -10.50
CA TRP A 141 -5.00 -16.58 -9.14
C TRP A 141 -6.51 -16.84 -9.10
N MET A 142 -7.23 -16.73 -10.22
CA MET A 142 -8.71 -16.83 -10.25
C MET A 142 -9.17 -18.29 -10.13
N ARG A 143 -9.67 -18.68 -8.95
CA ARG A 143 -10.09 -20.05 -8.62
C ARG A 143 -11.61 -20.22 -8.63
N GLU A 144 -12.33 -19.16 -8.24
CA GLU A 144 -13.77 -19.07 -8.17
C GLU A 144 -14.20 -17.77 -8.85
N LEU A 145 -15.23 -17.78 -9.70
CA LEU A 145 -15.66 -16.59 -10.45
C LEU A 145 -17.15 -16.66 -10.81
N VAL A 146 -17.88 -15.57 -10.52
CA VAL A 146 -19.28 -15.34 -10.93
C VAL A 146 -19.39 -13.99 -11.67
N SER A 147 -20.03 -13.97 -12.85
CA SER A 147 -20.20 -12.76 -13.65
C SER A 147 -21.49 -12.00 -13.33
N GLY A 148 -21.34 -10.69 -13.14
CA GLY A 148 -22.43 -9.72 -13.04
C GLY A 148 -22.58 -8.88 -14.31
N ARG A 149 -23.72 -8.22 -14.52
CA ARG A 149 -23.96 -7.43 -15.76
C ARG A 149 -23.36 -6.02 -15.75
N ARG A 150 -23.23 -5.42 -14.58
CA ARG A 150 -22.83 -4.02 -14.40
C ARG A 150 -22.17 -3.85 -13.03
N PRO A 151 -21.20 -2.93 -12.89
CA PRO A 151 -20.87 -2.40 -11.58
C PRO A 151 -22.09 -1.71 -10.95
N LEU A 152 -22.09 -1.66 -9.63
CA LEU A 152 -23.06 -0.98 -8.77
C LEU A 152 -22.41 0.13 -7.96
N VAL A 153 -21.15 -0.10 -7.59
CA VAL A 153 -20.26 0.82 -6.87
C VAL A 153 -18.89 0.68 -7.51
N GLU A 154 -18.24 1.81 -7.76
CA GLU A 154 -16.88 1.92 -8.30
C GLU A 154 -16.13 2.97 -7.47
N ASP A 155 -14.97 2.60 -6.93
CA ASP A 155 -14.16 3.42 -6.01
C ASP A 155 -14.96 4.08 -4.86
N GLY A 156 -15.86 3.31 -4.22
CA GLY A 156 -16.72 3.76 -3.11
C GLY A 156 -17.96 4.57 -3.53
N VAL A 157 -18.08 4.94 -4.81
CA VAL A 157 -19.17 5.79 -5.32
C VAL A 157 -20.22 4.95 -6.06
N PRO A 158 -21.54 5.16 -5.83
CA PRO A 158 -22.58 4.46 -6.60
C PRO A 158 -22.47 4.78 -8.10
N TYR A 159 -22.51 3.75 -8.95
CA TYR A 159 -22.28 3.89 -10.38
C TYR A 159 -23.37 4.71 -11.09
N GLU A 160 -23.05 5.94 -11.51
CA GLU A 160 -24.01 6.83 -12.19
C GLU A 160 -24.25 6.46 -13.67
N GLY A 161 -25.35 5.74 -13.91
CA GLY A 161 -26.09 5.82 -15.16
C GLY A 161 -26.27 4.51 -15.92
N ASP A 162 -27.53 4.08 -16.07
CA ASP A 162 -27.91 3.15 -17.13
C ASP A 162 -29.39 3.30 -17.52
N ASP A 163 -29.65 3.51 -18.82
CA ASP A 163 -31.00 3.56 -19.41
C ASP A 163 -31.58 2.15 -19.66
N LEU A 164 -30.84 1.07 -19.33
CA LEU A 164 -31.35 -0.30 -19.43
C LEU A 164 -32.67 -0.48 -18.65
N GLU A 165 -33.66 -1.09 -19.31
CA GLU A 165 -34.97 -1.43 -18.71
C GLU A 165 -34.84 -2.28 -17.44
N LEU A 166 -33.78 -3.09 -17.35
CA LEU A 166 -33.40 -3.88 -16.17
C LEU A 166 -33.03 -3.02 -14.95
N CYS A 167 -32.53 -1.81 -15.15
CA CYS A 167 -32.02 -0.93 -14.09
C CYS A 167 -33.01 0.14 -13.64
N ILE A 168 -33.76 0.74 -14.57
CA ILE A 168 -34.77 1.78 -14.26
C ILE A 168 -36.03 1.21 -13.55
N ASN A 169 -36.26 -0.10 -13.63
CA ASN A 169 -37.39 -0.77 -13.00
C ASN A 169 -37.03 -1.39 -11.63
N ARG A 170 -38.01 -1.42 -10.71
CA ARG A 170 -37.88 -2.10 -9.42
C ARG A 170 -38.05 -3.60 -9.55
N HIS A 171 -37.04 -4.37 -9.12
CA HIS A 171 -37.04 -5.83 -9.15
C HIS A 171 -36.44 -6.40 -7.84
N PRO A 172 -36.66 -7.68 -7.52
CA PRO A 172 -35.76 -8.42 -6.66
C PRO A 172 -34.34 -8.38 -7.23
N ARG A 173 -33.33 -8.31 -6.36
CA ARG A 173 -31.92 -8.15 -6.73
C ARG A 173 -31.04 -9.13 -5.98
N THR A 174 -29.91 -9.46 -6.60
CA THR A 174 -28.76 -10.09 -5.95
C THR A 174 -27.52 -9.27 -6.32
N ALA A 175 -26.63 -9.02 -5.36
CA ALA A 175 -25.37 -8.31 -5.56
C ALA A 175 -24.24 -8.97 -4.76
N ALA A 176 -23.03 -8.79 -5.26
CA ALA A 176 -21.80 -9.07 -4.54
C ALA A 176 -20.91 -7.82 -4.59
N GLY A 177 -20.21 -7.52 -3.50
CA GLY A 177 -19.23 -6.44 -3.44
C GLY A 177 -18.23 -6.64 -2.31
N VAL A 178 -17.19 -5.82 -2.26
CA VAL A 178 -16.10 -5.90 -1.29
C VAL A 178 -15.80 -4.53 -0.67
N THR A 179 -15.32 -4.51 0.56
CA THR A 179 -14.75 -3.33 1.24
C THR A 179 -13.43 -2.89 0.60
N ALA A 180 -12.91 -1.70 0.95
CA ALA A 180 -11.67 -1.15 0.36
C ALA A 180 -10.41 -1.94 0.73
N ASP A 181 -10.43 -2.60 1.89
CA ASP A 181 -9.42 -3.57 2.34
C ASP A 181 -9.60 -4.97 1.68
N GLY A 182 -10.66 -5.17 0.88
CA GLY A 182 -11.07 -6.46 0.31
C GLY A 182 -11.61 -7.48 1.31
N ARG A 183 -11.40 -7.29 2.62
CA ARG A 183 -11.60 -8.31 3.67
C ARG A 183 -13.04 -8.73 3.87
N THR A 184 -14.00 -7.83 3.68
CA THR A 184 -15.42 -8.14 3.84
C THR A 184 -16.09 -8.33 2.50
N LEU A 185 -16.51 -9.56 2.20
CA LEU A 185 -17.43 -9.86 1.10
C LEU A 185 -18.87 -9.57 1.53
N LEU A 186 -19.53 -8.69 0.79
CA LEU A 186 -20.93 -8.30 0.97
C LEU A 186 -21.82 -9.03 -0.03
N LEU A 187 -22.62 -9.99 0.44
CA LEU A 187 -23.61 -10.70 -0.39
C LEU A 187 -25.03 -10.24 -0.03
N VAL A 188 -25.68 -9.54 -0.95
CA VAL A 188 -26.96 -8.86 -0.72
C VAL A 188 -28.06 -9.45 -1.61
N VAL A 189 -29.21 -9.75 -1.01
CA VAL A 189 -30.45 -10.14 -1.71
C VAL A 189 -31.59 -9.24 -1.28
N VAL A 190 -32.38 -8.76 -2.24
CA VAL A 190 -33.53 -7.88 -2.00
C VAL A 190 -34.79 -8.54 -2.55
N ASP A 191 -35.84 -8.69 -1.74
CA ASP A 191 -37.15 -9.18 -2.19
C ASP A 191 -37.80 -8.16 -3.14
N GLY A 192 -38.70 -8.61 -4.02
CA GLY A 192 -39.43 -7.69 -4.90
C GLY A 192 -40.66 -8.32 -5.56
N ARG A 193 -41.35 -7.55 -6.41
CA ARG A 193 -42.55 -7.98 -7.16
C ARG A 193 -43.69 -8.53 -6.28
N SER A 194 -43.74 -8.19 -4.99
CA SER A 194 -44.72 -8.71 -4.03
C SER A 194 -45.40 -7.59 -3.22
N GLY A 195 -46.43 -7.94 -2.44
CA GLY A 195 -47.08 -7.00 -1.52
C GLY A 195 -46.28 -6.68 -0.27
N ILE A 196 -45.17 -7.40 -0.01
CA ILE A 196 -44.27 -7.19 1.15
C ILE A 196 -42.93 -6.55 0.76
N SER A 197 -42.58 -6.57 -0.52
CA SER A 197 -41.37 -5.93 -1.05
C SER A 197 -41.57 -5.48 -2.49
N VAL A 198 -41.33 -4.21 -2.79
CA VAL A 198 -41.43 -3.66 -4.16
C VAL A 198 -40.17 -3.93 -4.97
N GLY A 199 -39.00 -4.00 -4.32
CA GLY A 199 -37.70 -4.18 -4.94
C GLY A 199 -37.02 -2.86 -5.32
N MET A 200 -35.80 -2.96 -5.85
CA MET A 200 -34.91 -1.82 -6.11
C MET A 200 -34.58 -1.66 -7.60
N THR A 201 -34.32 -0.42 -7.98
CA THR A 201 -33.59 -0.06 -9.21
C THR A 201 -32.09 -0.42 -9.07
N CYS A 202 -31.28 -0.21 -10.11
CA CYS A 202 -29.81 -0.37 -9.97
C CYS A 202 -29.22 0.73 -9.07
N ALA A 203 -29.66 1.98 -9.20
CA ALA A 203 -29.16 3.11 -8.40
C ALA A 203 -29.40 2.91 -6.90
N GLU A 204 -30.64 2.57 -6.50
CA GLU A 204 -30.95 2.26 -5.09
C GLU A 204 -30.20 1.05 -4.53
N LEU A 205 -29.74 0.14 -5.40
CA LEU A 205 -28.92 -0.99 -4.98
C LEU A 205 -27.45 -0.56 -4.83
N GLY A 206 -26.93 0.33 -5.69
CA GLY A 206 -25.62 0.96 -5.49
C GLY A 206 -25.57 1.78 -4.20
N GLU A 207 -26.57 2.63 -3.97
CA GLU A 207 -26.77 3.35 -2.69
C GLU A 207 -26.78 2.39 -1.49
N LEU A 208 -27.49 1.26 -1.58
CA LEU A 208 -27.52 0.24 -0.52
C LEU A 208 -26.17 -0.47 -0.34
N MET A 209 -25.42 -0.77 -1.42
CA MET A 209 -24.12 -1.41 -1.30
C MET A 209 -23.12 -0.49 -0.59
N VAL A 210 -23.12 0.82 -0.88
CA VAL A 210 -22.29 1.82 -0.16
C VAL A 210 -22.73 1.98 1.31
N ASP A 211 -24.04 2.02 1.60
CA ASP A 211 -24.56 2.04 2.98
C ASP A 211 -24.20 0.76 3.78
N LEU A 212 -23.82 -0.32 3.10
CA LEU A 212 -23.29 -1.57 3.68
C LEU A 212 -21.75 -1.67 3.62
N GLY A 213 -21.04 -0.61 3.19
CA GLY A 213 -19.57 -0.54 3.19
C GLY A 213 -18.86 -1.04 1.93
N ALA A 214 -19.58 -1.28 0.82
CA ALA A 214 -18.94 -1.71 -0.42
C ALA A 214 -18.11 -0.58 -1.04
N TYR A 215 -16.86 -0.86 -1.35
CA TYR A 215 -15.95 -0.04 -2.13
C TYR A 215 -16.03 -0.37 -3.64
N GLN A 216 -16.21 -1.65 -3.97
CA GLN A 216 -16.50 -2.12 -5.32
C GLN A 216 -17.67 -3.13 -5.28
N ALA A 217 -18.61 -3.07 -6.22
CA ALA A 217 -19.76 -3.99 -6.24
C ALA A 217 -20.30 -4.26 -7.65
N SER A 218 -20.92 -5.43 -7.85
CA SER A 218 -21.45 -5.89 -9.14
C SER A 218 -22.84 -6.55 -9.01
N MET A 219 -23.71 -6.34 -10.01
CA MET A 219 -25.06 -6.94 -10.04
C MET A 219 -25.04 -8.35 -10.64
N LEU A 220 -25.37 -9.34 -9.80
CA LEU A 220 -25.63 -10.73 -10.19
C LEU A 220 -27.08 -10.91 -10.71
N ASP A 221 -27.51 -12.12 -11.10
CA ASP A 221 -28.86 -12.31 -11.64
C ASP A 221 -29.95 -12.01 -10.61
N GLY A 222 -31.07 -11.45 -11.09
CA GLY A 222 -32.12 -10.88 -10.27
C GLY A 222 -33.48 -11.57 -10.42
N GLY A 223 -34.52 -10.90 -9.92
CA GLY A 223 -35.89 -11.35 -10.12
C GLY A 223 -36.19 -12.66 -9.42
N GLY A 224 -36.62 -13.66 -10.18
CA GLY A 224 -36.94 -14.99 -9.63
C GLY A 224 -35.71 -15.83 -9.30
N SER A 225 -34.53 -15.44 -9.79
CA SER A 225 -33.26 -16.08 -9.45
C SER A 225 -32.78 -15.67 -8.05
N SER A 226 -33.15 -14.46 -7.59
CA SER A 226 -32.73 -13.91 -6.30
C SER A 226 -33.13 -14.80 -5.12
N THR A 227 -32.14 -15.45 -4.53
CA THR A 227 -32.30 -16.38 -3.41
C THR A 227 -31.06 -16.31 -2.51
N MET A 228 -31.28 -16.16 -1.20
CA MET A 228 -30.26 -16.34 -0.16
C MET A 228 -30.64 -17.53 0.74
N TRP A 229 -29.67 -18.40 1.01
CA TRP A 229 -29.83 -19.56 1.90
C TRP A 229 -28.69 -19.63 2.91
N ILE A 230 -29.01 -20.00 4.15
CA ILE A 230 -28.05 -20.16 5.27
C ILE A 230 -28.37 -21.48 5.98
N GLU A 231 -27.36 -22.25 6.38
CA GLU A 231 -27.55 -23.51 7.10
C GLU A 231 -28.29 -23.29 8.43
N GLY A 232 -29.16 -24.22 8.81
CA GLY A 232 -30.01 -24.14 10.00
C GLY A 232 -31.17 -23.14 9.90
N MET A 233 -30.99 -22.03 9.18
CA MET A 233 -32.00 -20.98 8.98
C MET A 233 -32.85 -21.18 7.71
N GLY A 234 -32.32 -21.85 6.69
CA GLY A 234 -33.01 -22.12 5.42
C GLY A 234 -32.94 -20.95 4.42
N VAL A 235 -33.98 -20.80 3.59
CA VAL A 235 -34.11 -19.66 2.66
C VAL A 235 -34.60 -18.43 3.44
N GLN A 236 -33.90 -17.31 3.32
CA GLN A 236 -34.20 -16.10 4.12
C GLN A 236 -35.20 -15.17 3.44
N ASN A 237 -35.07 -15.02 2.13
CA ASN A 237 -35.90 -14.14 1.32
C ASN A 237 -37.18 -14.86 0.83
N SER A 238 -38.03 -14.13 0.10
CA SER A 238 -39.27 -14.64 -0.53
C SER A 238 -39.15 -14.62 -2.06
N PRO A 239 -38.63 -15.70 -2.69
CA PRO A 239 -38.40 -15.75 -4.13
C PRO A 239 -39.64 -15.39 -4.96
N SER A 240 -39.50 -14.48 -5.95
CA SER A 240 -40.65 -13.90 -6.66
C SER A 240 -41.49 -14.90 -7.45
N ASP A 241 -40.92 -16.07 -7.74
CA ASP A 241 -41.56 -17.14 -8.52
C ASP A 241 -42.35 -18.11 -7.59
N GLY A 242 -42.41 -17.83 -6.28
CA GLY A 242 -43.11 -18.63 -5.26
C GLY A 242 -42.27 -19.77 -4.66
N SER A 243 -41.15 -20.10 -5.28
CA SER A 243 -40.13 -21.03 -4.81
C SER A 243 -38.75 -20.60 -5.32
N GLN A 244 -37.67 -21.12 -4.73
CA GLN A 244 -36.33 -20.98 -5.31
C GLN A 244 -36.35 -21.44 -6.78
N ARG A 245 -35.72 -20.67 -7.66
CA ARG A 245 -35.53 -21.02 -9.06
C ARG A 245 -34.31 -21.93 -9.23
N VAL A 246 -34.33 -22.76 -10.28
CA VAL A 246 -33.13 -23.45 -10.78
C VAL A 246 -32.33 -22.46 -11.63
N VAL A 247 -31.09 -22.17 -11.24
CA VAL A 247 -30.19 -21.19 -11.88
C VAL A 247 -28.95 -21.86 -12.49
N GLY A 248 -28.20 -21.11 -13.30
CA GLY A 248 -26.95 -21.59 -13.91
C GLY A 248 -25.92 -21.98 -12.85
N ASN A 249 -25.38 -20.98 -12.15
CA ASN A 249 -24.39 -21.11 -11.09
C ASN A 249 -24.78 -20.31 -9.82
N HIS A 250 -23.92 -20.40 -8.83
CA HIS A 250 -24.12 -19.98 -7.44
C HIS A 250 -22.77 -19.58 -6.85
N LEU A 251 -22.80 -18.74 -5.81
CA LEU A 251 -21.67 -18.50 -4.93
C LEU A 251 -22.00 -19.06 -3.54
N GLY A 252 -21.11 -19.89 -3.01
CA GLY A 252 -21.21 -20.52 -1.69
C GLY A 252 -20.12 -20.01 -0.75
N VAL A 253 -20.46 -19.95 0.52
CA VAL A 253 -19.58 -19.52 1.63
C VAL A 253 -19.45 -20.68 2.60
N PHE A 254 -18.21 -21.01 2.96
CA PHE A 254 -17.86 -21.91 4.04
C PHE A 254 -17.37 -21.08 5.22
N ALA A 255 -17.61 -21.54 6.45
CA ALA A 255 -17.30 -20.84 7.69
C ALA A 255 -16.70 -21.76 8.79
N THR A 256 -16.52 -23.05 8.49
CA THR A 256 -15.85 -24.02 9.36
C THR A 256 -14.96 -24.97 8.54
N GLY A 257 -14.36 -24.47 7.46
CA GLY A 257 -13.61 -25.25 6.48
C GLY A 257 -12.09 -25.17 6.64
N SER A 258 -11.38 -25.59 5.59
CA SER A 258 -9.93 -25.40 5.41
C SER A 258 -9.63 -25.07 3.93
N GLY A 259 -10.47 -24.23 3.32
CA GLY A 259 -10.26 -23.70 1.98
C GLY A 259 -9.30 -22.51 2.00
N GLU A 260 -8.88 -22.05 0.82
CA GLU A 260 -8.10 -20.81 0.69
C GLU A 260 -8.96 -19.60 1.17
N PRO A 261 -8.44 -18.74 2.07
CA PRO A 261 -9.08 -17.47 2.44
C PRO A 261 -9.29 -16.55 1.24
N GLY A 262 -10.20 -15.58 1.38
CA GLY A 262 -10.66 -14.78 0.24
C GLY A 262 -9.87 -13.51 -0.07
N SER A 263 -9.26 -12.84 0.90
CA SER A 263 -8.65 -11.50 0.73
C SER A 263 -7.60 -11.15 1.81
N CYS A 264 -6.76 -12.12 2.21
CA CYS A 264 -6.21 -12.18 3.57
C CYS A 264 -4.78 -12.67 3.67
N ASP A 265 -4.14 -12.98 2.54
CA ASP A 265 -2.69 -13.09 2.46
C ASP A 265 -2.21 -11.81 1.78
N ARG A 266 -2.32 -10.70 2.51
CA ARG A 266 -1.89 -9.36 2.07
C ARG A 266 -0.44 -9.07 2.46
N SER A 267 0.20 -10.00 3.12
CA SER A 267 1.61 -10.05 3.46
C SER A 267 2.56 -9.45 2.41
N TRP A 268 2.33 -9.68 1.11
CA TRP A 268 3.05 -8.99 0.04
C TRP A 268 2.65 -7.52 -0.07
N GLU A 269 1.38 -7.16 -0.23
CA GLU A 269 0.92 -5.77 -0.26
C GLU A 269 1.32 -4.95 1.00
N GLU A 270 1.13 -5.47 2.21
CA GLU A 270 1.52 -4.78 3.45
C GLU A 270 3.05 -4.67 3.57
N SER A 271 3.83 -5.67 3.11
CA SER A 271 5.30 -5.54 3.08
C SER A 271 5.75 -4.53 2.01
N ASN A 272 5.11 -4.49 0.84
CA ASN A 272 5.34 -3.48 -0.20
C ASN A 272 5.02 -2.05 0.29
N LEU A 273 4.18 -1.93 1.34
CA LEU A 273 3.81 -0.67 1.99
C LEU A 273 4.68 -0.29 3.19
N HIS A 274 5.40 -1.26 3.80
CA HIS A 274 5.98 -1.11 5.15
C HIS A 274 7.39 -1.68 5.35
N ALA A 275 7.97 -2.42 4.40
CA ALA A 275 9.31 -3.03 4.51
C ALA A 275 10.42 -2.20 3.84
N GLU A 276 10.21 -0.88 3.75
CA GLU A 276 11.09 0.09 3.07
C GLU A 276 11.08 1.47 3.75
N PHE A 277 10.21 1.69 4.74
CA PHE A 277 9.92 3.01 5.30
C PHE A 277 10.38 3.15 6.76
N SER A 278 11.36 2.33 7.16
CA SER A 278 12.05 2.37 8.46
C SER A 278 13.06 1.21 8.54
N ASP A 279 13.80 0.99 7.44
CA ASP A 279 14.96 0.10 7.43
C ASP A 279 16.17 1.02 7.17
N ALA A 280 16.95 1.30 8.22
CA ALA A 280 17.62 2.60 8.42
C ALA A 280 18.77 2.96 7.45
N SER A 281 19.25 2.01 6.65
CA SER A 281 20.29 2.25 5.64
C SER A 281 19.78 2.19 4.20
N THR A 282 18.44 2.14 4.00
CA THR A 282 17.81 2.32 2.68
C THR A 282 17.90 3.78 2.21
N THR A 283 18.25 3.99 0.94
CA THR A 283 18.35 5.30 0.26
C THR A 283 17.60 5.21 -1.07
N SER A 284 17.19 6.35 -1.62
CA SER A 284 16.63 6.42 -2.97
C SER A 284 17.42 7.24 -3.99
N ASP A 285 18.42 8.05 -3.59
CA ASP A 285 19.35 8.73 -4.50
C ASP A 285 20.13 7.71 -5.35
N VAL A 286 19.84 7.57 -6.65
CA VAL A 286 20.60 6.68 -7.53
C VAL A 286 21.72 7.38 -8.28
N ASP A 287 21.71 8.72 -8.42
CA ASP A 287 22.75 9.47 -9.14
C ASP A 287 23.80 10.17 -8.26
N GLY A 288 23.67 10.01 -6.95
CA GLY A 288 24.57 10.43 -5.87
C GLY A 288 24.86 11.91 -5.96
N ASP A 289 23.81 12.72 -5.90
CA ASP A 289 23.81 14.18 -6.00
C ASP A 289 23.17 14.90 -4.79
N GLY A 290 22.77 14.14 -3.76
CA GLY A 290 22.25 14.64 -2.49
C GLY A 290 20.73 14.87 -2.49
N ARG A 291 20.01 14.22 -3.41
CA ARG A 291 18.53 14.25 -3.50
C ARG A 291 17.99 12.85 -3.71
N ASP A 292 16.82 12.60 -3.13
CA ASP A 292 16.14 11.32 -3.23
C ASP A 292 15.42 11.15 -4.57
N ASP A 293 15.70 10.07 -5.29
CA ASP A 293 15.08 9.81 -6.59
C ASP A 293 13.79 8.98 -6.49
N VAL A 294 12.84 9.26 -7.38
CA VAL A 294 11.60 8.49 -7.44
C VAL A 294 11.75 7.32 -8.42
N CYS A 295 12.06 6.13 -7.90
CA CYS A 295 12.16 4.90 -8.68
C CYS A 295 10.85 4.09 -8.71
N ALA A 296 10.58 3.39 -9.82
CA ALA A 296 9.46 2.45 -9.93
C ALA A 296 9.66 1.43 -11.05
N ARG A 297 8.93 0.31 -10.99
CA ARG A 297 8.90 -0.72 -12.03
C ARG A 297 7.82 -0.43 -13.07
N ALA A 298 8.24 -0.29 -14.33
CA ALA A 298 7.36 -0.31 -15.50
C ALA A 298 7.33 -1.69 -16.18
N ALA A 299 6.39 -1.89 -17.11
CA ALA A 299 6.28 -3.09 -17.94
C ALA A 299 7.58 -3.54 -18.63
N ALA A 300 8.47 -2.58 -18.91
CA ALA A 300 9.77 -2.76 -19.55
C ALA A 300 10.94 -2.41 -18.60
N GLY A 301 10.80 -2.69 -17.31
CA GLY A 301 11.86 -2.62 -16.30
C GLY A 301 11.79 -1.41 -15.38
N VAL A 302 12.79 -1.28 -14.52
CA VAL A 302 12.92 -0.19 -13.54
C VAL A 302 13.15 1.14 -14.25
N ARG A 303 12.54 2.21 -13.73
CA ARG A 303 12.73 3.60 -14.11
C ARG A 303 12.96 4.41 -12.85
N CYS A 304 14.00 5.24 -12.83
CA CYS A 304 14.22 6.21 -11.76
C CYS A 304 14.07 7.61 -12.35
N VAL A 305 13.25 8.43 -11.72
CA VAL A 305 13.11 9.84 -12.07
C VAL A 305 14.11 10.58 -11.21
N LEU A 306 15.18 11.04 -11.86
CA LEU A 306 16.22 11.78 -11.18
C LEU A 306 15.65 13.10 -10.66
N SER A 307 15.88 13.43 -9.40
CA SER A 307 15.58 14.74 -8.81
C SER A 307 16.50 15.81 -9.42
N ALA A 308 16.17 17.10 -9.30
CA ALA A 308 16.74 18.12 -10.21
C ALA A 308 17.19 19.44 -9.56
N ALA A 309 18.52 19.58 -9.39
CA ALA A 309 19.24 20.71 -8.78
C ALA A 309 19.09 22.11 -9.44
N ASP A 310 18.25 22.32 -10.46
CA ASP A 310 18.24 23.57 -11.24
C ASP A 310 17.37 24.67 -10.58
N ALA A 311 17.84 25.18 -9.43
CA ALA A 311 17.22 26.22 -8.60
C ALA A 311 16.88 27.56 -9.30
N ALA A 312 17.15 27.67 -10.61
CA ALA A 312 16.59 28.71 -11.47
C ALA A 312 15.09 28.48 -11.82
N ALA A 313 14.55 27.28 -11.59
CA ALA A 313 13.18 26.88 -11.90
C ALA A 313 12.58 25.92 -10.82
N PRO A 314 12.25 26.40 -9.60
CA PRO A 314 11.66 25.59 -8.52
C PRO A 314 10.21 25.10 -8.78
N ASP A 315 9.77 25.07 -10.05
CA ASP A 315 8.55 24.39 -10.49
C ASP A 315 8.88 23.03 -11.19
N ASP A 316 10.16 22.77 -11.50
CA ASP A 316 10.63 21.72 -12.43
C ASP A 316 11.50 20.61 -11.76
N GLY A 317 11.47 20.45 -10.43
CA GLY A 317 12.39 19.60 -9.63
C GLY A 317 12.42 18.08 -9.89
N LEU A 318 11.75 17.56 -10.92
CA LEU A 318 11.88 16.17 -11.38
C LEU A 318 12.41 16.14 -12.82
N GLY A 319 13.63 15.61 -12.97
CA GLY A 319 14.46 15.71 -14.17
C GLY A 319 14.36 14.53 -15.13
N THR A 320 15.45 13.76 -15.25
CA THR A 320 15.62 12.76 -16.33
C THR A 320 15.20 11.36 -15.87
N GLU A 321 14.50 10.61 -16.73
CA GLU A 321 14.17 9.20 -16.46
C GLU A 321 15.38 8.30 -16.78
N LEU A 322 16.11 7.90 -15.74
CA LEU A 322 17.15 6.86 -15.76
C LEU A 322 16.49 5.48 -16.00
N ILE A 323 17.10 4.69 -16.89
CA ILE A 323 16.59 3.36 -17.25
C ILE A 323 17.39 2.30 -16.47
N GLY A 324 16.74 1.66 -15.50
CA GLY A 324 17.30 0.57 -14.72
C GLY A 324 17.09 -0.81 -15.37
N PRO A 325 17.32 -1.91 -14.62
CA PRO A 325 17.30 -3.26 -15.15
C PRO A 325 15.96 -3.65 -15.78
N ALA A 326 16.04 -4.52 -16.81
CA ALA A 326 14.95 -4.77 -17.74
C ALA A 326 13.68 -5.37 -17.12
N LEU A 327 13.81 -6.17 -16.06
CA LEU A 327 12.75 -6.78 -15.20
C LEU A 327 11.33 -6.79 -15.81
N THR A 328 11.13 -7.43 -16.97
CA THR A 328 9.94 -7.20 -17.82
C THR A 328 8.72 -8.03 -17.42
N ASP A 329 7.53 -7.58 -17.85
CA ASP A 329 6.30 -8.40 -17.74
C ASP A 329 6.44 -9.71 -18.54
N ASP A 330 7.10 -9.68 -19.71
CA ASP A 330 7.36 -10.88 -20.54
C ASP A 330 8.30 -11.89 -19.84
N ASP A 331 9.16 -11.44 -18.92
CA ASP A 331 10.00 -12.28 -18.05
C ASP A 331 9.29 -12.72 -16.74
N GLY A 332 8.03 -12.31 -16.54
CA GLY A 332 7.20 -12.67 -15.39
C GLY A 332 7.44 -11.82 -14.13
N TRP A 333 7.90 -10.57 -14.28
CA TRP A 333 8.01 -9.62 -13.16
C TRP A 333 6.69 -8.88 -12.86
N ASP A 334 5.61 -9.23 -13.54
CA ASP A 334 4.22 -8.93 -13.16
C ASP A 334 3.75 -9.74 -11.94
N ASP A 335 4.53 -10.75 -11.49
CA ASP A 335 4.25 -11.57 -10.31
C ASP A 335 4.55 -10.82 -8.98
N PRO A 336 3.59 -10.73 -8.03
CA PRO A 336 3.76 -10.00 -6.77
C PRO A 336 4.89 -10.54 -5.91
N THR A 337 5.19 -11.84 -6.00
CA THR A 337 6.29 -12.46 -5.25
C THR A 337 7.68 -12.06 -5.75
N ARG A 338 7.75 -11.26 -6.82
CA ARG A 338 8.98 -10.68 -7.39
C ARG A 338 8.98 -9.16 -7.30
N TYR A 339 7.97 -8.46 -7.85
CA TYR A 339 7.97 -6.99 -7.81
C TYR A 339 7.86 -6.45 -6.37
N GLY A 340 7.22 -7.18 -5.45
CA GLY A 340 7.19 -6.81 -4.03
C GLY A 340 8.52 -6.98 -3.28
N SER A 341 9.48 -7.67 -3.89
CA SER A 341 10.83 -7.87 -3.33
C SER A 341 11.86 -6.81 -3.77
N LEU A 342 11.45 -5.84 -4.61
CA LEU A 342 12.30 -4.69 -4.95
C LEU A 342 12.65 -3.94 -3.66
N ARG A 343 13.94 -3.71 -3.40
CA ARG A 343 14.49 -2.88 -2.31
C ARG A 343 15.61 -2.01 -2.85
N MET A 344 15.87 -0.88 -2.20
CA MET A 344 16.91 0.09 -2.55
C MET A 344 17.72 0.51 -1.33
N GLY A 345 19.00 0.81 -1.54
CA GLY A 345 19.99 0.98 -0.47
C GLY A 345 21.42 0.76 -1.00
N ASP A 346 22.45 1.16 -0.25
CA ASP A 346 23.84 1.18 -0.72
C ASP A 346 24.59 -0.11 -0.34
N ILE A 347 24.82 -0.99 -1.32
CA ILE A 347 25.37 -2.33 -1.09
C ILE A 347 26.90 -2.34 -1.27
N ASP A 348 27.46 -1.46 -2.09
CA ASP A 348 28.92 -1.41 -2.34
C ASP A 348 29.70 -0.36 -1.56
N GLY A 349 29.00 0.61 -0.94
CA GLY A 349 29.56 1.63 -0.04
C GLY A 349 30.06 2.84 -0.82
N ASN A 350 29.23 3.38 -1.72
CA ASN A 350 29.58 4.48 -2.63
C ASN A 350 28.67 5.73 -2.51
N GLY A 351 27.74 5.72 -1.54
CA GLY A 351 26.78 6.78 -1.27
C GLY A 351 25.51 6.73 -2.13
N ARG A 352 25.22 5.64 -2.85
CA ARG A 352 24.13 5.57 -3.85
C ARG A 352 23.22 4.38 -3.63
N ALA A 353 21.96 4.58 -3.97
CA ALA A 353 20.95 3.53 -3.96
C ALA A 353 21.18 2.53 -5.10
N ASP A 354 21.66 1.35 -4.73
CA ASP A 354 21.58 0.15 -5.54
C ASP A 354 20.15 -0.41 -5.50
N LEU A 355 19.88 -1.48 -6.28
CA LEU A 355 18.58 -2.13 -6.31
C LEU A 355 18.70 -3.65 -6.20
N CYS A 356 18.16 -4.24 -5.12
CA CYS A 356 17.99 -5.69 -4.98
C CYS A 356 16.56 -6.13 -5.30
N ALA A 357 16.41 -7.31 -5.91
CA ALA A 357 15.14 -8.04 -5.95
C ALA A 357 15.34 -9.54 -6.14
N ARG A 358 14.39 -10.35 -5.69
CA ARG A 358 14.37 -11.80 -5.96
C ARG A 358 13.62 -12.13 -7.24
N ASP A 359 14.09 -13.15 -7.95
CA ASP A 359 13.28 -13.90 -8.91
C ASP A 359 13.15 -15.38 -8.52
N ALA A 360 12.67 -16.22 -9.43
CA ALA A 360 12.47 -17.64 -9.17
C ALA A 360 13.77 -18.42 -8.85
N THR A 361 14.95 -17.84 -9.09
CA THR A 361 16.25 -18.49 -8.93
C THR A 361 17.07 -18.03 -7.72
N GLY A 362 16.87 -16.79 -7.25
CA GLY A 362 17.59 -16.20 -6.13
C GLY A 362 17.42 -14.67 -6.08
N VAL A 363 18.19 -13.99 -5.23
CA VAL A 363 18.28 -12.52 -5.27
C VAL A 363 19.31 -12.08 -6.30
N ARG A 364 19.00 -10.99 -7.01
CA ARG A 364 19.86 -10.30 -7.97
C ARG A 364 19.86 -8.84 -7.56
N CYS A 365 21.04 -8.24 -7.47
CA CYS A 365 21.18 -6.83 -7.14
C CYS A 365 21.94 -6.10 -8.24
N PHE A 366 21.60 -4.84 -8.46
CA PHE A 366 22.06 -4.03 -9.58
C PHE A 366 22.69 -2.78 -8.98
N LEU A 367 24.02 -2.69 -9.04
CA LEU A 367 24.77 -1.59 -8.46
C LEU A 367 24.59 -0.32 -9.31
N SER A 368 24.36 0.82 -8.67
CA SER A 368 24.35 2.11 -9.34
C SER A 368 25.76 2.54 -9.68
N GLN A 369 25.91 3.27 -10.79
CA GLN A 369 27.15 3.89 -11.21
C GLN A 369 26.95 5.38 -11.50
N GLY A 370 25.95 6.01 -10.85
CA GLY A 370 25.58 7.42 -11.03
C GLY A 370 24.94 7.76 -12.39
N VAL A 371 24.74 6.78 -13.27
CA VAL A 371 24.14 6.97 -14.62
C VAL A 371 23.27 5.81 -15.08
N GLY A 372 23.14 4.76 -14.25
CA GLY A 372 22.44 3.52 -14.59
C GLY A 372 22.68 2.41 -13.57
N LEU A 373 21.69 1.54 -13.42
CA LEU A 373 21.72 0.32 -12.60
C LEU A 373 22.12 -0.90 -13.48
N ASP A 374 23.27 -0.79 -14.15
CA ASP A 374 23.74 -1.73 -15.18
C ASP A 374 24.59 -2.90 -14.63
N THR A 375 25.13 -2.77 -13.42
CA THR A 375 26.11 -3.71 -12.85
C THR A 375 25.42 -4.78 -11.99
N GLU A 376 25.03 -5.90 -12.61
CA GLU A 376 24.39 -7.02 -11.90
C GLU A 376 25.38 -7.86 -11.07
N ILE A 377 25.14 -7.95 -9.76
CA ILE A 377 25.77 -8.89 -8.82
C ILE A 377 24.77 -9.95 -8.33
N ALA A 378 25.30 -11.12 -7.96
CA ALA A 378 24.48 -12.24 -7.48
C ALA A 378 24.28 -12.17 -5.96
N GLY A 379 23.02 -12.14 -5.53
CA GLY A 379 22.63 -12.29 -4.13
C GLY A 379 22.53 -13.76 -3.69
N PRO A 380 22.11 -14.01 -2.44
CA PRO A 380 21.89 -15.36 -1.93
C PRO A 380 20.81 -16.13 -2.71
N ALA A 381 20.88 -17.46 -2.66
CA ALA A 381 20.04 -18.37 -3.45
C ALA A 381 18.60 -18.52 -2.93
N LEU A 382 17.89 -17.40 -2.78
CA LEU A 382 16.53 -17.29 -2.23
C LEU A 382 15.45 -17.53 -3.30
N GLY A 383 15.55 -18.69 -3.97
CA GLY A 383 14.70 -19.06 -5.10
C GLY A 383 13.39 -19.77 -4.74
N ASP A 384 12.53 -19.95 -5.75
CA ASP A 384 11.24 -20.61 -5.61
C ASP A 384 11.37 -22.10 -5.28
N GLU A 385 12.43 -22.78 -5.76
CA GLU A 385 12.70 -24.19 -5.44
C GLU A 385 13.01 -24.41 -3.94
N GLN A 386 13.55 -23.40 -3.27
CA GLN A 386 13.84 -23.36 -1.84
C GLN A 386 12.63 -22.84 -1.03
N GLY A 387 11.59 -22.34 -1.70
CA GLY A 387 10.32 -21.93 -1.10
C GLY A 387 10.12 -20.42 -0.93
N TRP A 388 11.02 -19.56 -1.44
CA TRP A 388 10.97 -18.11 -1.19
C TRP A 388 9.88 -17.35 -1.96
N SER A 389 9.12 -18.01 -2.83
CA SER A 389 7.84 -17.48 -3.36
C SER A 389 6.75 -17.36 -2.31
N LYS A 390 6.94 -17.97 -1.13
CA LYS A 390 6.08 -17.76 0.02
C LYS A 390 6.28 -16.37 0.65
N PRO A 391 5.21 -15.74 1.16
CA PRO A 391 5.31 -14.44 1.81
C PRO A 391 6.12 -14.47 3.12
N GLU A 392 5.97 -15.50 3.97
CA GLU A 392 6.64 -15.56 5.28
C GLU A 392 8.17 -15.70 5.18
N TYR A 393 8.70 -15.73 3.96
CA TYR A 393 10.12 -15.60 3.65
C TYR A 393 10.38 -14.44 2.68
N GLY A 394 9.81 -14.49 1.47
CA GLY A 394 10.17 -13.58 0.37
C GLY A 394 9.74 -12.12 0.55
N SER A 395 8.67 -11.85 1.30
CA SER A 395 8.21 -10.47 1.56
C SER A 395 9.10 -9.73 2.56
N THR A 396 9.83 -10.47 3.38
CA THR A 396 10.65 -9.97 4.49
C THR A 396 12.07 -9.53 4.10
N LEU A 397 12.41 -9.66 2.81
CA LEU A 397 13.67 -9.17 2.24
C LEU A 397 13.83 -7.67 2.53
N ARG A 398 15.03 -7.29 2.94
CA ARG A 398 15.43 -5.93 3.29
C ARG A 398 16.94 -5.74 3.08
N LEU A 399 17.35 -4.49 3.19
CA LEU A 399 18.74 -4.03 3.21
C LEU A 399 18.98 -3.32 4.55
N ALA A 400 20.13 -3.60 5.18
CA ALA A 400 20.47 -3.14 6.53
C ALA A 400 21.97 -3.31 6.79
N ASP A 401 22.71 -2.27 7.22
CA ASP A 401 24.11 -2.42 7.65
C ASP A 401 24.21 -3.07 9.05
N ILE A 402 24.25 -4.41 9.11
CA ILE A 402 24.22 -5.15 10.38
C ILE A 402 25.59 -5.14 11.08
N ASP A 403 26.71 -4.97 10.38
CA ASP A 403 28.06 -4.97 11.02
C ASP A 403 28.73 -3.60 11.20
N GLY A 404 28.18 -2.57 10.56
CA GLY A 404 28.56 -1.16 10.67
C GLY A 404 29.64 -0.75 9.67
N ASP A 405 29.94 -1.57 8.65
CA ASP A 405 31.03 -1.31 7.71
C ASP A 405 30.71 -0.28 6.62
N GLY A 406 29.48 0.24 6.59
CA GLY A 406 29.00 1.29 5.71
C GLY A 406 28.28 0.76 4.47
N ARG A 407 27.74 -0.46 4.55
CA ARG A 407 27.14 -1.18 3.42
C ARG A 407 25.95 -2.02 3.84
N ASP A 408 24.99 -2.10 2.95
CA ASP A 408 23.78 -2.87 3.17
C ASP A 408 23.98 -4.38 3.05
N ASP A 409 23.89 -5.04 4.20
CA ASP A 409 23.71 -6.48 4.25
C ASP A 409 22.29 -6.83 3.80
N LEU A 410 22.20 -7.95 3.08
CA LEU A 410 20.92 -8.48 2.65
C LEU A 410 20.37 -9.35 3.79
N CYS A 411 19.31 -8.88 4.44
CA CYS A 411 18.56 -9.68 5.42
C CYS A 411 17.25 -10.22 4.82
N ALA A 412 16.91 -11.48 5.12
CA ALA A 412 15.61 -12.05 4.80
C ALA A 412 15.25 -13.15 5.81
N ARG A 413 13.98 -13.20 6.23
CA ARG A 413 13.52 -14.14 7.26
C ARG A 413 13.29 -15.53 6.66
N ALA A 414 13.79 -16.55 7.33
CA ALA A 414 13.71 -17.95 6.91
C ALA A 414 13.11 -18.81 8.02
N LYS A 415 12.82 -20.08 7.69
CA LYS A 415 12.39 -21.09 8.68
C LYS A 415 13.29 -21.18 9.92
N ALA A 416 14.60 -20.92 9.77
CA ALA A 416 15.59 -21.06 10.83
C ALA A 416 15.78 -19.81 11.71
N GLY A 417 15.22 -18.66 11.34
CA GLY A 417 15.52 -17.35 11.92
C GLY A 417 15.50 -16.25 10.87
N LEU A 418 15.72 -15.00 11.29
CA LEU A 418 16.18 -13.97 10.34
C LEU A 418 17.61 -14.32 9.91
N MET A 419 17.90 -14.26 8.61
CA MET A 419 19.21 -14.54 8.04
C MET A 419 19.74 -13.29 7.36
N CYS A 420 20.93 -12.83 7.74
CA CYS A 420 21.59 -11.66 7.18
C CYS A 420 22.91 -12.08 6.53
N TRP A 421 23.02 -11.89 5.22
CA TRP A 421 24.20 -12.20 4.42
C TRP A 421 25.00 -10.93 4.21
N ARG A 422 26.21 -10.88 4.76
CA ARG A 422 27.00 -9.65 4.75
C ARG A 422 27.46 -9.23 3.36
N SER A 423 27.48 -7.93 3.09
CA SER A 423 27.99 -7.39 1.84
C SER A 423 29.52 -7.57 1.72
N ARG A 424 30.00 -7.39 0.50
CA ARG A 424 31.41 -7.17 0.14
C ARG A 424 31.55 -6.11 -0.96
N GLY A 425 30.46 -5.46 -1.35
CA GLY A 425 30.30 -4.68 -2.59
C GLY A 425 30.33 -5.49 -3.89
N ASP A 426 31.11 -6.58 -3.99
CA ASP A 426 31.13 -7.46 -5.19
C ASP A 426 30.11 -8.62 -5.15
N GLY A 427 29.22 -8.61 -4.16
CA GLY A 427 28.33 -9.72 -3.78
C GLY A 427 28.42 -10.02 -2.29
N PHE A 428 27.69 -11.05 -1.85
CA PHE A 428 27.46 -11.31 -0.42
C PHE A 428 28.22 -12.53 0.11
N ALA A 429 28.40 -12.61 1.44
CA ALA A 429 29.03 -13.71 2.15
C ALA A 429 28.30 -15.06 1.93
N ASP A 430 29.06 -16.18 1.92
CA ASP A 430 28.50 -17.53 1.76
C ASP A 430 27.69 -18.01 2.99
N GLU A 431 28.05 -17.52 4.18
CA GLU A 431 27.42 -17.85 5.46
C GLU A 431 26.69 -16.61 6.02
N ALA A 432 25.44 -16.79 6.45
CA ALA A 432 24.64 -15.74 7.06
C ALA A 432 24.83 -15.66 8.59
N ILE A 433 24.76 -14.45 9.13
CA ILE A 433 24.40 -14.21 10.53
C ILE A 433 22.94 -14.67 10.71
N VAL A 434 22.61 -15.31 11.84
CA VAL A 434 21.26 -15.87 12.07
C VAL A 434 20.71 -15.47 13.43
N LEU A 435 19.52 -14.88 13.44
CA LEU A 435 18.71 -14.61 14.64
C LEU A 435 17.57 -15.66 14.74
N PRO A 436 17.78 -16.78 15.46
CA PRO A 436 16.84 -17.91 15.46
C PRO A 436 15.49 -17.62 16.14
N GLU A 437 15.43 -16.58 16.98
CA GLU A 437 14.21 -16.08 17.62
C GLU A 437 13.12 -15.66 16.62
N LEU A 438 13.46 -15.41 15.35
CA LEU A 438 12.51 -15.06 14.28
C LEU A 438 12.20 -16.25 13.34
N GLY A 439 12.46 -17.49 13.77
CA GLY A 439 12.23 -18.73 13.02
C GLY A 439 10.80 -19.30 13.14
N ASP A 440 10.49 -20.35 12.36
CA ASP A 440 9.17 -21.01 12.41
C ASP A 440 8.89 -21.60 13.80
N ASP A 441 9.92 -22.14 14.47
CA ASP A 441 9.78 -22.75 15.79
C ASP A 441 9.48 -21.71 16.90
N ALA A 442 9.57 -20.41 16.58
CA ALA A 442 9.14 -19.28 17.42
C ALA A 442 7.78 -18.68 17.00
N GLY A 443 7.13 -19.20 15.95
CA GLY A 443 5.83 -18.75 15.43
C GLY A 443 5.90 -17.65 14.37
N PHE A 444 7.09 -17.27 13.90
CA PHE A 444 7.26 -16.23 12.88
C PHE A 444 6.88 -16.67 11.45
N ASP A 445 6.18 -17.80 11.30
CA ASP A 445 5.39 -18.12 10.10
C ASP A 445 4.02 -17.40 10.07
N ALA A 446 3.64 -16.69 11.14
CA ALA A 446 2.44 -15.84 11.19
C ALA A 446 2.69 -14.39 10.73
N GLU A 447 1.81 -13.87 9.86
CA GLU A 447 1.87 -12.52 9.27
C GLU A 447 1.97 -11.40 10.33
N SER A 448 1.15 -11.48 11.39
CA SER A 448 1.14 -10.53 12.52
C SER A 448 2.40 -10.53 13.41
N LEU A 449 3.40 -11.35 13.04
CA LEU A 449 4.74 -11.38 13.63
C LEU A 449 5.80 -11.05 12.57
N TYR A 450 5.89 -11.77 11.44
CA TYR A 450 6.93 -11.47 10.44
C TYR A 450 6.75 -10.12 9.73
N GLY A 451 5.51 -9.64 9.55
CA GLY A 451 5.23 -8.32 9.00
C GLY A 451 5.63 -7.14 9.91
N THR A 452 6.10 -7.44 11.13
CA THR A 452 6.54 -6.45 12.13
C THR A 452 8.04 -6.34 12.29
N ILE A 453 8.83 -7.11 11.53
CA ILE A 453 10.29 -7.02 11.53
C ILE A 453 10.68 -5.65 10.95
N ARG A 454 11.45 -4.88 11.72
CA ARG A 454 12.04 -3.56 11.37
C ARG A 454 13.52 -3.58 11.73
N THR A 455 14.31 -2.74 11.06
CA THR A 455 15.77 -2.71 11.25
C THR A 455 16.32 -1.29 11.30
N ALA A 456 16.79 -0.85 12.46
CA ALA A 456 17.44 0.44 12.69
C ALA A 456 18.39 0.36 13.89
N ASP A 457 19.39 1.23 13.99
CA ASP A 457 20.21 1.37 15.20
C ASP A 457 19.35 1.86 16.37
N ILE A 458 19.29 1.12 17.48
CA ILE A 458 18.54 1.53 18.68
C ILE A 458 19.41 1.88 19.88
N ASP A 459 20.74 1.70 19.83
CA ASP A 459 21.66 2.02 20.93
C ASP A 459 22.85 2.96 20.58
N ALA A 460 22.85 3.46 19.34
CA ALA A 460 23.73 4.46 18.73
C ALA A 460 25.19 4.02 18.52
N ASP A 461 25.42 2.72 18.33
CA ASP A 461 26.73 2.08 18.11
C ASP A 461 27.16 1.94 16.63
N ALA A 462 26.33 2.49 15.73
CA ALA A 462 26.46 2.51 14.27
C ALA A 462 26.35 1.13 13.62
N ARG A 463 25.49 0.27 14.18
CA ARG A 463 24.99 -0.97 13.56
C ARG A 463 23.48 -0.96 13.51
N VAL A 464 22.92 -1.54 12.46
CA VAL A 464 21.48 -1.70 12.33
C VAL A 464 21.00 -2.89 13.15
N ASP A 465 20.20 -2.61 14.17
CA ASP A 465 19.60 -3.63 15.04
C ASP A 465 18.31 -4.20 14.44
N VAL A 466 17.79 -5.28 15.04
CA VAL A 466 16.54 -5.92 14.60
C VAL A 466 15.48 -5.79 15.69
N CYS A 467 14.33 -5.21 15.38
CA CYS A 467 13.16 -5.26 16.25
C CYS A 467 12.00 -6.01 15.59
N ALA A 468 11.27 -6.80 16.37
CA ALA A 468 10.07 -7.50 15.91
C ALA A 468 9.08 -7.73 17.06
N ARG A 469 7.79 -7.75 16.70
CA ARG A 469 6.70 -8.05 17.63
C ARG A 469 6.64 -9.54 17.90
N THR A 470 6.53 -9.90 19.17
CA THR A 470 6.16 -11.25 19.61
C THR A 470 4.71 -11.29 20.10
N THR A 471 4.14 -12.47 20.27
CA THR A 471 2.80 -12.65 20.88
C THR A 471 2.66 -12.00 22.26
N ALA A 472 3.78 -11.82 22.97
CA ALA A 472 3.86 -11.23 24.32
C ALA A 472 4.19 -9.73 24.35
N GLY A 473 4.53 -9.10 23.22
CA GLY A 473 4.98 -7.70 23.16
C GLY A 473 6.13 -7.48 22.16
N MET A 474 6.53 -6.22 21.98
CA MET A 474 7.64 -5.84 21.10
C MET A 474 8.98 -6.22 21.73
N ARG A 475 9.94 -6.70 20.94
CA ARG A 475 11.32 -6.92 21.38
C ARG A 475 12.32 -6.49 20.32
N CYS A 476 13.50 -6.06 20.78
CA CYS A 476 14.63 -5.68 19.95
C CYS A 476 15.85 -6.52 20.28
N TRP A 477 16.72 -6.72 19.31
CA TRP A 477 17.95 -7.49 19.40
C TRP A 477 19.08 -6.64 18.81
N PRO A 478 19.88 -5.98 19.66
CA PRO A 478 21.04 -5.23 19.21
C PRO A 478 22.02 -6.11 18.43
N SER A 479 22.69 -5.58 17.43
CA SER A 479 23.70 -6.28 16.65
C SER A 479 25.00 -6.48 17.45
N THR A 480 25.83 -7.42 17.02
CA THR A 480 27.26 -7.49 17.40
C THR A 480 28.18 -7.47 16.18
N GLY A 481 27.65 -7.27 14.98
CA GLY A 481 28.34 -7.37 13.68
C GLY A 481 28.79 -8.77 13.27
N ASP A 482 28.85 -9.72 14.20
CA ASP A 482 29.01 -11.15 13.93
C ASP A 482 27.83 -12.00 14.43
N GLY A 483 26.80 -11.34 14.96
CA GLY A 483 25.71 -11.94 15.73
C GLY A 483 24.71 -10.90 16.21
N PHE A 484 23.88 -11.31 17.18
CA PHE A 484 22.92 -10.45 17.86
C PHE A 484 23.00 -10.66 19.37
N GLY A 485 22.77 -9.59 20.13
CA GLY A 485 22.88 -9.50 21.58
C GLY A 485 21.70 -10.10 22.35
N ALA A 486 21.62 -9.74 23.62
CA ALA A 486 20.48 -10.08 24.46
C ALA A 486 19.28 -9.20 24.11
N ALA A 487 18.09 -9.81 23.99
CA ALA A 487 16.90 -9.06 23.61
C ALA A 487 16.51 -7.99 24.66
N ILE A 488 16.28 -6.76 24.19
CA ILE A 488 15.64 -5.67 24.92
C ILE A 488 14.12 -5.85 24.82
N ASP A 489 13.42 -5.74 25.94
CA ASP A 489 11.95 -5.75 25.97
C ASP A 489 11.42 -4.34 25.67
N GLY A 490 10.58 -4.23 24.65
CA GLY A 490 9.92 -2.98 24.24
C GLY A 490 8.48 -2.85 24.79
N PRO A 491 7.66 -1.96 24.22
CA PRO A 491 6.26 -1.79 24.60
C PRO A 491 5.44 -3.09 24.49
N ALA A 492 4.45 -3.22 25.38
CA ALA A 492 3.71 -4.47 25.65
C ALA A 492 2.68 -4.89 24.57
N TRP A 493 2.92 -4.52 23.31
CA TRP A 493 2.08 -4.68 22.10
C TRP A 493 1.76 -6.14 21.74
N SER A 494 0.95 -6.79 22.58
CA SER A 494 0.74 -8.25 22.65
C SER A 494 -0.59 -8.71 22.04
N ASP A 495 -0.73 -10.01 21.80
CA ASP A 495 -1.98 -10.60 21.29
C ASP A 495 -3.14 -10.38 22.29
N ASP A 496 -2.87 -10.54 23.59
CA ASP A 496 -3.83 -10.28 24.67
C ASP A 496 -4.25 -8.79 24.74
N ALA A 497 -3.40 -7.87 24.26
CA ALA A 497 -3.72 -6.45 24.09
C ALA A 497 -4.37 -6.11 22.73
N GLY A 498 -4.58 -7.11 21.86
CA GLY A 498 -5.24 -6.95 20.55
C GLY A 498 -4.32 -6.56 19.39
N TRP A 499 -3.00 -6.54 19.58
CA TRP A 499 -2.01 -6.13 18.57
C TRP A 499 -1.77 -7.16 17.45
N SER A 500 -2.53 -8.26 17.41
CA SER A 500 -2.61 -9.13 16.23
C SER A 500 -3.44 -8.53 15.07
N ARG A 501 -4.19 -7.44 15.33
CA ARG A 501 -4.90 -6.64 14.32
C ARG A 501 -3.91 -5.83 13.46
N VAL A 502 -4.07 -5.88 12.13
CA VAL A 502 -3.13 -5.24 11.17
C VAL A 502 -3.10 -3.73 11.32
N GLU A 503 -4.25 -3.12 11.63
CA GLU A 503 -4.46 -1.69 11.82
C GLU A 503 -3.71 -1.10 13.03
N TYR A 504 -2.99 -1.97 13.75
CA TYR A 504 -1.96 -1.63 14.73
C TYR A 504 -0.58 -2.17 14.28
N TRP A 505 -0.40 -3.48 14.06
CA TRP A 505 0.95 -4.03 13.85
C TRP A 505 1.63 -3.59 12.54
N SER A 506 0.88 -3.33 11.47
CA SER A 506 1.44 -2.84 10.19
C SER A 506 2.00 -1.41 10.33
N THR A 507 1.49 -0.65 11.31
CA THR A 507 1.89 0.73 11.58
C THR A 507 3.16 0.86 12.44
N ILE A 508 3.70 -0.26 12.95
CA ILE A 508 4.96 -0.26 13.72
C ILE A 508 6.12 0.24 12.83
N ARG A 509 6.90 1.17 13.36
CA ARG A 509 8.13 1.74 12.79
C ARG A 509 9.27 1.69 13.82
N LEU A 510 10.49 1.81 13.32
CA LEU A 510 11.66 2.28 14.06
C LEU A 510 12.08 3.60 13.44
N VAL A 511 12.09 4.69 14.20
CA VAL A 511 12.36 6.05 13.72
C VAL A 511 13.05 6.83 14.82
N ASP A 512 14.17 7.49 14.55
CA ASP A 512 14.75 8.45 15.51
C ASP A 512 13.80 9.64 15.61
N LEU A 513 13.13 9.82 16.75
CA LEU A 513 12.08 10.84 16.89
C LEU A 513 12.59 12.13 17.54
N ASP A 514 13.60 12.06 18.41
CA ASP A 514 14.17 13.20 19.14
C ASP A 514 15.64 13.51 18.79
N GLY A 515 16.05 13.16 17.56
CA GLY A 515 17.32 13.59 16.93
C GLY A 515 18.58 13.07 17.61
N ASP A 516 18.46 11.95 18.31
CA ASP A 516 19.38 11.51 19.36
C ASP A 516 20.23 10.27 18.96
N ARG A 517 20.04 9.82 17.71
CA ARG A 517 20.67 8.69 17.00
C ARG A 517 20.26 7.32 17.52
N ARG A 518 19.05 7.19 18.08
CA ARG A 518 18.48 5.90 18.51
C ARG A 518 17.04 5.76 18.02
N ALA A 519 16.78 4.74 17.22
CA ALA A 519 15.46 4.57 16.63
C ALA A 519 14.40 4.10 17.64
N ASP A 520 13.30 4.84 17.69
CA ASP A 520 12.20 4.71 18.63
C ASP A 520 11.05 3.86 18.11
N LEU A 521 10.30 3.27 19.04
CA LEU A 521 9.18 2.41 18.72
C LEU A 521 7.88 3.21 18.67
N CYS A 522 7.61 3.75 17.47
CA CYS A 522 6.36 4.40 17.10
C CYS A 522 5.35 3.43 16.45
N ALA A 523 4.09 3.50 16.87
CA ALA A 523 2.98 2.79 16.24
C ALA A 523 1.60 3.43 16.54
N ARG A 524 0.59 3.02 15.79
CA ARG A 524 -0.82 3.38 16.02
C ARG A 524 -1.51 2.36 16.94
N ALA A 525 -2.15 2.86 18.00
CA ALA A 525 -3.03 2.12 18.89
C ALA A 525 -4.52 2.36 18.57
N ALA A 526 -5.42 1.87 19.43
CA ALA A 526 -6.86 2.07 19.29
C ALA A 526 -7.29 3.53 19.52
N ASP A 527 -6.53 4.28 20.32
CA ASP A 527 -6.85 5.60 20.86
C ASP A 527 -5.94 6.74 20.35
N GLY A 528 -4.86 6.43 19.64
CA GLY A 528 -3.97 7.42 19.04
C GLY A 528 -2.67 6.85 18.50
N ILE A 529 -1.67 7.72 18.34
CA ILE A 529 -0.29 7.35 18.02
C ILE A 529 0.52 7.30 19.33
N HIS A 530 1.36 6.27 19.48
CA HIS A 530 2.20 6.05 20.65
C HIS A 530 3.63 5.81 20.18
N CYS A 531 4.56 6.63 20.66
CA CYS A 531 5.99 6.48 20.45
C CYS A 531 6.67 6.19 21.78
N ASN A 532 7.60 5.24 21.79
CA ASN A 532 8.33 4.82 22.99
C ASN A 532 9.81 5.05 22.71
N LEU A 533 10.40 6.04 23.39
CA LEU A 533 11.77 6.47 23.12
C LEU A 533 12.79 5.45 23.64
N SER A 534 13.83 5.19 22.85
CA SER A 534 14.93 4.31 23.20
C SER A 534 15.89 4.98 24.16
N SER A 535 16.29 4.27 25.21
CA SER A 535 17.42 4.64 26.08
C SER A 535 18.74 3.97 25.67
N GLY A 536 18.77 3.26 24.53
CA GLY A 536 19.81 2.28 24.18
C GLY A 536 19.81 1.01 25.04
N THR A 537 18.89 0.89 26.01
CA THR A 537 18.81 -0.28 26.91
C THR A 537 17.39 -0.67 27.31
N ASP A 538 16.44 0.27 27.24
CA ASP A 538 14.99 0.03 27.35
C ASP A 538 14.21 1.07 26.54
N PHE A 539 12.88 0.88 26.45
CA PHE A 539 11.95 1.81 25.78
C PHE A 539 10.95 2.37 26.81
N ALA A 540 11.46 2.96 27.91
CA ALA A 540 10.64 3.28 29.09
C ALA A 540 9.86 4.62 29.02
N THR A 541 10.14 5.49 28.05
CA THR A 541 9.53 6.82 27.93
C THR A 541 8.48 6.84 26.82
N GLU A 542 7.20 6.98 27.16
CA GLU A 542 6.10 7.06 26.17
C GLU A 542 5.73 8.52 25.86
N ILE A 543 5.79 8.88 24.57
CA ILE A 543 5.20 10.10 24.01
C ILE A 543 3.89 9.73 23.28
N LEU A 544 2.86 10.55 23.50
CA LEU A 544 1.56 10.41 22.85
C LEU A 544 1.44 11.41 21.69
N GLY A 545 1.26 10.88 20.48
CA GLY A 545 1.03 11.67 19.29
C GLY A 545 -0.44 12.00 19.05
N PRO A 546 -0.80 12.38 17.80
CA PRO A 546 -2.17 12.72 17.43
C PRO A 546 -3.19 11.64 17.77
N ALA A 547 -4.40 12.07 18.15
CA ALA A 547 -5.53 11.20 18.51
C ALA A 547 -6.19 10.55 17.27
N TRP A 548 -5.40 9.82 16.47
CA TRP A 548 -5.80 9.11 15.26
C TRP A 548 -6.47 7.75 15.59
N ALA A 549 -7.56 7.84 16.36
CA ALA A 549 -8.25 6.73 17.02
C ALA A 549 -9.24 5.95 16.13
N ASP A 550 -9.54 4.70 16.54
CA ASP A 550 -10.56 3.83 15.92
C ASP A 550 -11.94 4.53 15.92
N ASP A 551 -12.30 5.24 16.99
CA ASP A 551 -13.62 5.92 17.09
C ASP A 551 -13.79 7.09 16.11
N SER A 552 -12.68 7.54 15.53
CA SER A 552 -12.55 8.70 14.64
C SER A 552 -12.26 8.29 13.19
N GLY A 553 -12.31 6.99 12.86
CA GLY A 553 -12.21 6.46 11.50
C GLY A 553 -10.80 6.07 11.03
N TRP A 554 -9.80 6.13 11.91
CA TRP A 554 -8.41 5.82 11.54
C TRP A 554 -8.09 4.32 11.46
N TRP A 555 -9.05 3.44 11.78
CA TRP A 555 -8.98 2.02 11.44
C TRP A 555 -9.19 1.75 9.94
N ASP A 556 -9.59 2.74 9.13
CA ASP A 556 -9.71 2.60 7.68
C ASP A 556 -8.33 2.39 7.03
N TYR A 557 -8.22 1.38 6.16
CA TYR A 557 -6.98 1.03 5.47
C TYR A 557 -6.41 2.17 4.62
N SER A 558 -7.28 3.00 4.03
CA SER A 558 -6.88 4.17 3.25
C SER A 558 -6.36 5.33 4.11
N ASN A 559 -6.37 5.17 5.43
CA ASN A 559 -5.77 6.07 6.42
C ASN A 559 -4.54 5.40 7.07
N TYR A 560 -4.67 4.31 7.85
CA TYR A 560 -3.53 3.80 8.66
C TYR A 560 -2.34 3.28 7.84
N SER A 561 -2.58 2.73 6.63
CA SER A 561 -1.47 2.26 5.77
C SER A 561 -0.58 3.39 5.26
N THR A 562 -1.05 4.64 5.37
CA THR A 562 -0.38 5.86 4.90
C THR A 562 0.37 6.61 5.99
N ILE A 563 0.46 6.06 7.21
CA ILE A 563 1.25 6.66 8.31
C ILE A 563 2.73 6.58 7.97
N ARG A 564 3.41 7.74 8.00
CA ARG A 564 4.79 7.99 7.61
C ARG A 564 5.42 9.01 8.56
N PHE A 565 6.69 8.81 8.87
CA PHE A 565 7.58 9.75 9.55
C PHE A 565 8.59 10.31 8.54
N ALA A 566 8.92 11.60 8.60
CA ALA A 566 9.89 12.27 7.73
C ALA A 566 10.19 13.66 8.32
N ASP A 567 11.37 14.25 8.13
CA ASP A 567 11.60 15.65 8.58
C ASP A 567 10.91 16.61 7.58
N ILE A 568 9.87 17.32 8.00
CA ILE A 568 9.10 18.21 7.11
C ILE A 568 9.51 19.68 7.26
N ASP A 569 10.11 20.10 8.38
CA ASP A 569 10.42 21.52 8.65
C ASP A 569 11.91 21.87 8.78
N GLY A 570 12.78 20.85 8.69
CA GLY A 570 14.22 20.97 8.54
C GLY A 570 14.94 21.21 9.89
N ASP A 571 14.39 20.68 10.98
CA ASP A 571 14.96 20.81 12.33
C ASP A 571 15.70 19.55 12.84
N GLY A 572 15.56 18.42 12.14
CA GLY A 572 16.21 17.15 12.43
C GLY A 572 15.35 16.12 13.17
N ASP A 573 14.20 16.51 13.73
CA ASP A 573 13.25 15.57 14.35
C ASP A 573 12.26 15.03 13.28
N LEU A 574 11.76 13.79 13.45
CA LEU A 574 10.91 13.14 12.44
C LEU A 574 9.40 13.39 12.64
N ASP A 575 8.86 14.33 11.88
CA ASP A 575 7.44 14.68 11.81
C ASP A 575 6.51 13.55 11.35
N LEU A 576 5.26 13.57 11.81
CA LEU A 576 4.27 12.52 11.52
C LEU A 576 3.21 12.93 10.50
N CYS A 577 3.28 12.40 9.28
CA CYS A 577 2.24 12.50 8.25
C CYS A 577 1.36 11.25 8.14
N ALA A 578 0.08 11.46 7.83
CA ALA A 578 -0.82 10.44 7.29
C ALA A 578 -1.96 11.04 6.47
N ARG A 579 -2.51 10.24 5.55
CA ARG A 579 -3.75 10.57 4.85
C ARG A 579 -4.94 10.37 5.79
N ALA A 580 -5.86 11.34 5.82
CA ALA A 580 -7.21 11.16 6.31
C ALA A 580 -8.22 11.25 5.16
N ASN A 581 -9.46 10.82 5.38
CA ASN A 581 -10.58 10.93 4.43
C ASN A 581 -10.74 12.35 3.83
N ALA A 582 -10.42 13.39 4.61
CA ALA A 582 -10.53 14.80 4.24
C ALA A 582 -9.27 15.41 3.59
N GLY A 583 -8.19 14.64 3.42
CA GLY A 583 -6.88 15.10 2.90
C GLY A 583 -5.71 14.74 3.81
N LEU A 584 -4.48 15.12 3.40
CA LEU A 584 -3.28 14.84 4.20
C LEU A 584 -3.27 15.63 5.51
N ARG A 585 -2.82 14.98 6.58
CA ARG A 585 -2.56 15.55 7.90
C ARG A 585 -1.14 15.24 8.31
N CYS A 586 -0.43 16.26 8.74
CA CYS A 586 0.90 16.12 9.31
C CYS A 586 0.94 16.87 10.63
N ALA A 587 1.67 16.35 11.60
CA ALA A 587 1.83 16.95 12.91
C ALA A 587 3.31 16.98 13.22
N ALA A 588 3.85 18.19 13.40
CA ALA A 588 5.25 18.36 13.68
C ALA A 588 5.62 17.82 15.07
N PHE A 589 6.86 17.39 15.25
CA PHE A 589 7.39 17.14 16.60
C PHE A 589 7.81 18.49 17.26
N GLU A 590 7.85 18.54 18.59
CA GLU A 590 8.30 19.72 19.35
C GLU A 590 9.18 19.29 20.55
N GLY A 591 9.95 18.21 20.41
CA GLY A 591 10.88 17.66 21.43
C GLY A 591 10.24 16.98 22.66
N ASP A 592 9.00 17.30 23.05
CA ASP A 592 8.27 16.59 24.13
C ASP A 592 6.84 16.13 23.76
N GLY A 593 6.47 16.26 22.48
CA GLY A 593 5.17 15.89 21.94
C GLY A 593 4.99 16.35 20.49
N PHE A 594 3.76 16.21 19.96
CA PHE A 594 3.42 16.61 18.59
C PHE A 594 2.49 17.83 18.55
N ALA A 595 2.72 18.73 17.59
CA ALA A 595 2.01 19.98 17.36
C ALA A 595 0.53 19.82 16.88
N GLU A 596 -0.20 20.93 16.75
CA GLU A 596 -1.56 20.89 16.17
C GLU A 596 -1.50 20.57 14.66
N ALA A 597 -1.95 19.38 14.28
CA ALA A 597 -1.80 18.82 12.94
C ALA A 597 -2.24 19.76 11.79
N PHE A 598 -1.27 20.23 11.02
CA PHE A 598 -1.47 21.03 9.82
C PHE A 598 -2.10 20.20 8.67
N ALA A 599 -2.32 20.86 7.53
CA ALA A 599 -3.02 20.27 6.39
C ALA A 599 -2.14 20.34 5.15
N GLY A 600 -1.82 19.17 4.60
CA GLY A 600 -1.08 19.06 3.35
C GLY A 600 -2.00 19.08 2.12
N PRO A 601 -1.53 18.54 0.98
CA PRO A 601 -2.30 18.47 -0.25
C PRO A 601 -3.64 17.75 -0.10
N ALA A 602 -4.59 18.09 -0.98
CA ALA A 602 -6.01 17.83 -0.75
C ALA A 602 -6.40 16.35 -0.59
N LEU A 603 -5.67 15.41 -1.22
CA LEU A 603 -5.68 13.92 -1.15
C LEU A 603 -6.92 13.20 -0.54
N SER A 604 -8.13 13.68 -0.81
CA SER A 604 -9.37 13.31 -0.11
C SER A 604 -10.20 12.24 -0.82
N ASP A 605 -11.12 11.62 -0.07
CA ASP A 605 -12.17 10.71 -0.59
C ASP A 605 -12.98 11.39 -1.71
N ASP A 606 -13.40 12.64 -1.51
CA ASP A 606 -14.13 13.47 -2.48
C ASP A 606 -13.35 13.68 -3.80
N THR A 607 -12.04 13.41 -3.79
CA THR A 607 -11.13 13.47 -4.94
C THR A 607 -10.63 12.08 -5.40
N GLY A 608 -11.19 10.99 -4.88
CA GLY A 608 -10.89 9.60 -5.28
C GLY A 608 -9.63 8.99 -4.65
N TRP A 609 -8.99 9.67 -3.69
CA TRP A 609 -7.73 9.21 -3.08
C TRP A 609 -7.91 8.10 -2.03
N SER A 610 -9.15 7.71 -1.73
CA SER A 610 -9.46 6.45 -1.01
C SER A 610 -9.16 5.20 -1.84
N SER A 611 -8.73 5.34 -3.10
CA SER A 611 -8.30 4.21 -3.93
C SER A 611 -6.86 3.81 -3.67
N ILE A 612 -6.64 2.52 -3.45
CA ILE A 612 -5.32 1.91 -3.18
C ILE A 612 -4.28 2.28 -4.24
N ARG A 613 -4.67 2.38 -5.53
CA ARG A 613 -3.80 2.78 -6.66
C ARG A 613 -3.25 4.21 -6.59
N PHE A 614 -3.63 4.97 -5.57
CA PHE A 614 -3.10 6.29 -5.23
C PHE A 614 -2.55 6.31 -3.79
N PHE A 615 -3.31 5.91 -2.76
CA PHE A 615 -2.82 6.05 -1.37
C PHE A 615 -1.64 5.14 -1.01
N SER A 616 -1.48 3.98 -1.67
CA SER A 616 -0.31 3.10 -1.49
C SER A 616 1.01 3.76 -1.89
N THR A 617 0.94 4.81 -2.71
CA THR A 617 2.09 5.41 -3.39
C THR A 617 2.63 6.67 -2.71
N LEU A 618 2.06 7.08 -1.56
CA LEU A 618 2.64 8.16 -0.76
C LEU A 618 4.03 7.76 -0.26
N ARG A 619 5.00 8.62 -0.49
CA ARG A 619 6.39 8.56 -0.03
C ARG A 619 6.84 9.97 0.39
N PHE A 620 7.88 10.01 1.21
CA PHE A 620 8.61 11.21 1.60
C PHE A 620 10.07 11.02 1.19
N ALA A 621 10.70 12.11 0.73
CA ALA A 621 12.00 12.16 0.06
C ALA A 621 12.35 13.63 -0.19
N ASP A 622 13.59 14.09 0.03
CA ASP A 622 13.98 15.45 -0.38
C ASP A 622 14.27 15.46 -1.90
N ILE A 623 13.42 16.13 -2.70
CA ILE A 623 13.55 16.12 -4.17
C ILE A 623 14.04 17.45 -4.77
N ASP A 624 14.08 18.55 -4.01
CA ASP A 624 14.69 19.81 -4.47
C ASP A 624 15.99 20.21 -3.75
N GLY A 625 16.33 19.50 -2.66
CA GLY A 625 17.61 19.55 -1.96
C GLY A 625 17.71 20.67 -0.93
N ASP A 626 16.61 21.05 -0.29
CA ASP A 626 16.53 22.25 0.56
C ASP A 626 16.64 22.01 2.08
N GLY A 627 16.59 20.74 2.50
CA GLY A 627 16.60 20.34 3.92
C GLY A 627 15.38 19.51 4.32
N MET A 628 14.23 19.70 3.65
CA MET A 628 12.95 19.14 4.06
C MET A 628 12.48 17.97 3.16
N ALA A 629 11.74 17.03 3.73
CA ALA A 629 11.19 15.87 3.04
C ALA A 629 9.88 16.19 2.30
N ASP A 630 9.92 16.08 0.97
CA ASP A 630 8.81 16.38 0.09
C ASP A 630 7.82 15.23 -0.03
N LEU A 631 6.54 15.55 -0.18
CA LEU A 631 5.52 14.55 -0.41
C LEU A 631 5.49 14.14 -1.89
N CYS A 632 5.92 12.93 -2.22
CA CYS A 632 5.69 12.32 -3.53
C CYS A 632 4.52 11.32 -3.50
N ALA A 633 3.61 11.40 -4.47
CA ALA A 633 2.53 10.42 -4.67
C ALA A 633 2.05 10.31 -6.13
N ARG A 634 1.62 9.11 -6.52
CA ARG A 634 1.08 8.83 -7.84
C ARG A 634 -0.41 9.24 -7.93
N ALA A 635 -0.72 10.17 -8.84
CA ALA A 635 -2.09 10.51 -9.20
C ALA A 635 -2.53 9.80 -10.50
N ALA A 636 -3.84 9.83 -10.81
CA ALA A 636 -4.40 9.31 -12.06
C ALA A 636 -3.73 9.88 -13.33
N ALA A 637 -3.14 11.09 -13.24
CA ALA A 637 -2.46 11.80 -14.32
C ALA A 637 -0.92 11.75 -14.25
N GLY A 638 -0.34 10.78 -13.51
CA GLY A 638 1.10 10.60 -13.35
C GLY A 638 1.61 10.92 -11.94
N LEU A 639 2.94 10.82 -11.75
CA LEU A 639 3.61 11.16 -10.49
C LEU A 639 3.46 12.65 -10.17
N ARG A 640 3.20 12.99 -8.91
CA ARG A 640 3.15 14.36 -8.40
C ARG A 640 3.95 14.43 -7.11
N CYS A 641 4.79 15.45 -6.99
CA CYS A 641 5.46 15.75 -5.74
C CYS A 641 5.14 17.18 -5.32
N TRP A 642 4.91 17.39 -4.03
CA TRP A 642 4.58 18.68 -3.45
C TRP A 642 5.69 19.03 -2.48
N THR A 643 6.46 20.07 -2.79
CA THR A 643 7.62 20.41 -1.96
C THR A 643 7.20 20.99 -0.61
N SER A 644 8.06 20.84 0.40
CA SER A 644 7.79 21.33 1.74
C SER A 644 7.90 22.86 1.85
N ARG A 645 7.57 23.37 3.04
CA ARG A 645 7.65 24.76 3.50
C ARG A 645 7.86 24.88 5.02
N GLY A 646 8.00 23.74 5.71
CA GLY A 646 7.92 23.61 7.16
C GLY A 646 6.53 23.80 7.78
N ASP A 647 5.78 24.83 7.37
CA ASP A 647 4.39 25.03 7.86
C ASP A 647 3.30 24.35 6.99
N GLY A 648 3.72 23.53 6.03
CA GLY A 648 2.87 22.87 5.04
C GLY A 648 3.62 22.54 3.75
N PHE A 649 2.87 22.34 2.67
CA PHE A 649 3.42 21.97 1.35
C PHE A 649 3.04 22.97 0.25
N ALA A 650 3.69 22.88 -0.90
CA ALA A 650 3.41 23.65 -2.10
C ALA A 650 1.93 23.54 -2.55
N ASP A 651 1.31 24.67 -2.90
CA ASP A 651 -0.07 24.70 -3.46
C ASP A 651 -0.17 24.05 -4.85
N THR A 652 0.96 23.87 -5.53
CA THR A 652 1.10 23.29 -6.87
C THR A 652 2.15 22.19 -6.80
N ALA A 653 1.83 21.03 -7.35
CA ALA A 653 2.77 19.91 -7.43
C ALA A 653 3.71 20.06 -8.63
N ILE A 654 4.97 19.70 -8.44
CA ILE A 654 5.91 19.33 -9.50
C ILE A 654 5.29 18.14 -10.27
N VAL A 655 5.40 18.19 -11.60
CA VAL A 655 4.75 17.24 -12.50
C VAL A 655 5.78 16.24 -13.02
N GLY A 656 5.92 15.14 -12.31
CA GLY A 656 6.73 13.99 -12.72
C GLY A 656 6.17 13.27 -13.97
N PRO A 657 6.77 12.12 -14.36
CA PRO A 657 6.46 11.42 -15.60
C PRO A 657 5.00 10.95 -15.68
N ALA A 658 4.63 10.58 -16.91
CA ALA A 658 3.31 10.07 -17.26
C ALA A 658 3.04 8.64 -16.76
N TRP A 659 3.25 8.37 -15.47
CA TRP A 659 2.88 7.15 -14.74
C TRP A 659 1.37 7.10 -14.45
N SER A 660 0.56 7.38 -15.48
CA SER A 660 -0.88 7.67 -15.43
C SER A 660 -1.78 6.44 -15.59
N ASP A 661 -3.06 6.56 -15.22
CA ASP A 661 -4.06 5.49 -15.42
C ASP A 661 -4.20 5.14 -16.93
N ASP A 662 -4.08 6.15 -17.81
CA ASP A 662 -4.13 6.03 -19.28
C ASP A 662 -2.90 5.31 -19.88
N SER A 663 -1.77 5.32 -19.19
CA SER A 663 -0.52 4.62 -19.60
C SER A 663 -0.33 3.27 -18.90
N GLY A 664 -1.36 2.77 -18.20
CA GLY A 664 -1.39 1.43 -17.60
C GLY A 664 -1.04 1.37 -16.12
N TRP A 665 -0.53 2.46 -15.53
CA TRP A 665 -0.05 2.50 -14.13
C TRP A 665 -1.13 2.37 -13.05
N LYS A 666 -2.39 2.19 -13.45
CA LYS A 666 -3.45 1.72 -12.56
C LYS A 666 -3.35 0.24 -12.18
N ALA A 667 -2.43 -0.52 -12.76
CA ALA A 667 -2.19 -1.92 -12.42
C ALA A 667 -1.28 -2.06 -11.20
N GLN A 668 -1.61 -3.03 -10.34
CA GLN A 668 -1.01 -3.27 -9.03
C GLN A 668 0.53 -3.39 -9.08
N THR A 669 1.04 -4.19 -10.03
CA THR A 669 2.48 -4.42 -10.25
C THR A 669 3.32 -3.16 -10.53
N TYR A 670 2.71 -2.07 -11.01
CA TYR A 670 3.42 -0.81 -11.24
C TYR A 670 3.26 0.15 -10.06
N TYR A 671 2.05 0.37 -9.52
CA TYR A 671 1.88 1.36 -8.45
C TYR A 671 2.45 0.91 -7.10
N GLU A 672 2.45 -0.39 -6.76
CA GLU A 672 3.09 -0.90 -5.52
C GLU A 672 4.63 -0.91 -5.59
N SER A 673 5.18 -0.75 -6.79
CA SER A 673 6.63 -0.73 -7.03
C SER A 673 7.27 0.66 -6.89
N VAL A 674 6.50 1.69 -6.53
CA VAL A 674 7.01 3.06 -6.33
C VAL A 674 7.91 3.12 -5.09
N ARG A 675 9.08 3.74 -5.24
CA ARG A 675 10.16 3.92 -4.27
C ARG A 675 10.56 5.39 -4.25
N ALA A 676 10.76 5.89 -3.04
CA ALA A 676 11.38 7.15 -2.67
C ALA A 676 11.44 7.08 -1.13
N VAL A 677 12.59 7.39 -0.54
CA VAL A 677 12.90 7.20 0.88
C VAL A 677 13.72 8.39 1.32
N ASP A 678 13.18 9.21 2.22
CA ASP A 678 13.88 10.28 2.93
C ASP A 678 15.20 9.78 3.54
N THR A 679 16.31 10.29 2.99
CA THR A 679 17.66 9.96 3.45
C THR A 679 18.08 10.68 4.72
N ARG A 680 17.43 11.79 5.12
CA ARG A 680 17.83 12.54 6.32
C ARG A 680 17.48 11.88 7.64
N ALA A 681 16.70 10.80 7.62
CA ALA A 681 16.56 9.87 8.74
C ALA A 681 17.87 9.16 9.18
N ARG A 682 19.04 9.55 8.65
CA ARG A 682 20.39 9.16 9.09
C ARG A 682 21.29 10.32 9.49
N CYS A 683 20.99 11.53 9.01
CA CYS A 683 21.98 12.58 8.82
C CYS A 683 22.06 13.47 10.06
N ILE A 684 23.27 13.75 10.53
CA ILE A 684 23.51 14.46 11.80
C ILE A 684 23.88 15.91 11.57
N VAL A 685 23.70 16.78 12.57
CA VAL A 685 23.96 18.24 12.42
C VAL A 685 25.47 18.61 12.59
N GLU A 686 26.37 17.64 12.76
CA GLU A 686 27.81 17.85 13.00
C GLU A 686 28.64 16.58 12.62
N GLU A 687 29.37 16.61 11.51
CA GLU A 687 30.16 15.53 10.86
C GLU A 687 31.11 14.72 11.79
N VAL A 688 31.26 13.39 11.59
CA VAL A 688 32.09 12.50 12.45
C VAL A 688 33.52 12.26 11.93
N CYS A 689 34.24 13.38 11.77
CA CYS A 689 35.64 13.51 11.39
C CYS A 689 36.58 12.29 11.55
N GLY A 690 37.08 11.80 10.43
CA GLY A 690 38.10 10.77 10.27
C GLY A 690 37.55 9.37 9.96
N ASN A 691 36.37 9.28 9.36
CA ASN A 691 35.70 8.01 9.04
C ASN A 691 35.59 7.72 7.52
N ASP A 692 35.99 8.64 6.65
CA ASP A 692 35.82 8.59 5.18
C ASP A 692 34.32 8.44 4.74
N ARG A 693 33.36 9.04 5.47
CA ARG A 693 31.91 9.07 5.17
C ARG A 693 31.41 10.51 4.94
N ASP A 694 30.10 10.63 4.75
CA ASP A 694 29.28 11.83 4.66
C ASP A 694 28.17 11.63 5.72
N ASP A 695 28.37 12.13 6.94
CA ASP A 695 27.44 11.91 8.06
C ASP A 695 26.39 13.03 8.17
N ASP A 696 26.68 14.27 7.73
CA ASP A 696 25.71 15.38 7.69
C ASP A 696 24.87 15.45 6.39
N CYS A 697 25.29 14.73 5.34
CA CYS A 697 24.60 14.59 4.06
C CYS A 697 24.52 15.89 3.21
N ASP A 698 25.48 16.80 3.36
CA ASP A 698 25.75 17.95 2.44
C ASP A 698 26.23 17.49 1.05
N GLY A 699 26.74 16.25 0.93
CA GLY A 699 27.29 15.69 -0.31
C GLY A 699 28.82 15.85 -0.43
N ALA A 700 29.49 16.15 0.67
CA ALA A 700 30.94 16.12 0.82
C ALA A 700 31.39 14.88 1.63
N THR A 701 32.53 14.93 2.31
CA THR A 701 33.03 13.87 3.22
C THR A 701 34.14 14.47 4.12
N ASP A 702 34.08 14.29 5.45
CA ASP A 702 35.09 14.77 6.41
C ASP A 702 35.35 16.31 6.36
N GLU A 703 34.32 17.13 6.08
CA GLU A 703 34.35 18.59 6.01
C GLU A 703 33.97 19.30 7.33
N ASP A 704 34.26 20.61 7.37
CA ASP A 704 34.33 21.50 8.55
C ASP A 704 35.13 20.99 9.79
N CYS A 705 35.63 19.75 9.73
CA CYS A 705 36.54 19.09 10.64
C CYS A 705 37.80 19.90 10.94
N SER A 706 38.11 20.07 12.22
CA SER A 706 39.35 20.72 12.61
C SER A 706 40.54 19.75 12.55
N ALA A 707 41.73 20.31 12.36
CA ALA A 707 42.98 19.54 12.33
C ALA A 707 43.40 18.95 13.72
N GLU A 708 42.57 19.10 14.76
CA GLU A 708 42.72 18.37 16.02
C GLU A 708 41.78 17.14 16.12
N ASP A 709 40.70 17.10 15.32
CA ASP A 709 39.66 16.05 15.37
C ASP A 709 40.00 14.87 14.45
N THR A 710 40.49 15.14 13.23
CA THR A 710 41.03 14.11 12.31
C THR A 710 42.27 13.46 12.93
N GLY A 711 42.08 12.34 13.64
CA GLY A 711 43.02 11.75 14.59
C GLY A 711 44.39 11.28 14.05
N GLY A 712 45.25 12.21 13.65
CA GLY A 712 46.69 12.04 13.44
C GLY A 712 47.18 10.94 12.47
N ALA A 713 46.39 10.52 11.48
CA ALA A 713 46.75 9.44 10.55
C ALA A 713 47.67 9.89 9.40
N ALA A 714 48.98 10.02 9.65
CA ALA A 714 49.95 10.45 8.63
C ALA A 714 50.32 9.34 7.61
N THR A 715 49.57 9.21 6.51
CA THR A 715 49.70 8.13 5.49
C THR A 715 50.18 8.55 4.09
N GLY A 716 51.12 9.50 4.01
CA GLY A 716 52.16 9.49 2.96
C GLY A 716 51.83 10.07 1.56
N ASP A 717 52.28 11.31 1.32
CA ASP A 717 52.45 11.91 -0.01
C ASP A 717 53.23 11.00 -0.98
N GLY A 718 52.67 10.85 -2.19
CA GLY A 718 53.01 9.86 -3.21
C GLY A 718 53.45 10.42 -4.57
N THR A 719 54.08 11.60 -4.63
CA THR A 719 54.83 12.16 -5.79
C THR A 719 54.05 12.91 -6.90
N GLY A 720 54.58 14.08 -7.30
CA GLY A 720 54.04 14.90 -8.42
C GLY A 720 54.78 16.24 -8.65
N ASP A 721 56.09 16.22 -8.90
CA ASP A 721 56.92 17.43 -9.13
C ASP A 721 56.76 18.02 -10.55
N ASP A 722 56.26 19.26 -10.68
CA ASP A 722 56.69 20.19 -11.76
C ASP A 722 56.31 21.67 -11.53
N GLY A 723 57.19 22.59 -11.95
CA GLY A 723 56.86 23.96 -12.40
C GLY A 723 56.26 25.01 -11.42
N GLY A 724 57.09 25.69 -10.62
CA GLY A 724 56.69 26.89 -9.85
C GLY A 724 57.03 28.25 -10.49
N GLU A 725 56.55 29.35 -9.89
CA GLU A 725 57.06 30.71 -10.14
C GLU A 725 57.11 31.54 -8.83
N ALA A 726 57.88 32.64 -8.79
CA ALA A 726 58.36 33.24 -7.53
C ALA A 726 57.69 34.59 -7.16
N SER A 727 57.43 34.78 -5.86
CA SER A 727 57.20 36.10 -5.25
C SER A 727 57.88 36.21 -3.87
N SER A 728 58.01 37.43 -3.32
CA SER A 728 59.09 37.76 -2.39
C SER A 728 58.69 38.48 -1.09
N GLY A 729 59.28 38.04 0.03
CA GLY A 729 59.46 38.84 1.26
C GLY A 729 58.70 38.32 2.49
N GLY A 730 59.22 38.47 3.73
CA GLY A 730 60.54 38.97 4.11
C GLY A 730 60.67 39.37 5.60
N GLY A 731 61.70 38.88 6.30
CA GLY A 731 61.88 39.03 7.76
C GLY A 731 61.14 37.94 8.54
N GLY A 732 61.55 37.49 9.74
CA GLY A 732 62.56 37.99 10.67
C GLY A 732 61.92 38.76 11.85
N THR A 733 62.18 38.49 13.13
CA THR A 733 63.27 37.69 13.75
C THR A 733 62.97 37.23 15.19
N THR A 734 63.50 36.05 15.58
CA THR A 734 64.04 35.67 16.91
C THR A 734 63.19 35.70 18.21
N GLY A 735 63.08 34.52 18.83
CA GLY A 735 63.24 34.30 20.29
C GLY A 735 61.97 34.34 21.15
N GLY A 736 61.88 33.60 22.28
CA GLY A 736 62.81 32.61 22.86
C GLY A 736 62.93 32.72 24.39
N SER A 737 62.92 31.56 25.08
CA SER A 737 62.77 31.36 26.55
C SER A 737 61.40 31.77 27.12
N SER A 738 60.69 31.01 27.98
CA SER A 738 60.91 29.85 28.89
C SER A 738 60.93 30.19 30.39
N ASP A 739 60.74 29.13 31.20
CA ASP A 739 60.95 29.00 32.65
C ASP A 739 59.77 29.39 33.60
N ASP A 740 59.01 28.35 33.98
CA ASP A 740 58.73 27.86 35.35
C ASP A 740 58.15 28.77 36.46
N GLY A 741 57.14 28.28 37.19
CA GLY A 741 56.51 29.07 38.28
C GLY A 741 55.50 28.41 39.25
N LEU A 742 55.52 27.09 39.51
CA LEU A 742 54.87 26.48 40.70
C LEU A 742 55.67 26.82 41.99
N PRO A 743 55.14 26.76 43.25
CA PRO A 743 54.15 25.76 43.71
C PRO A 743 53.16 26.16 44.86
N ASP A 744 52.39 25.14 45.32
CA ASP A 744 51.82 24.88 46.67
C ASP A 744 50.80 25.82 47.34
N GLY A 745 49.68 25.26 47.85
CA GLY A 745 48.96 25.87 48.99
C GLY A 745 47.48 25.49 49.30
N PHE A 746 47.19 24.24 49.68
CA PHE A 746 46.02 23.75 50.47
C PHE A 746 44.77 24.66 50.72
N GLY A 747 43.57 24.14 50.42
CA GLY A 747 42.29 24.60 51.01
C GLY A 747 41.05 23.89 50.47
N GLU A 748 40.19 23.35 51.35
CA GLU A 748 38.94 22.65 50.99
C GLU A 748 37.68 23.55 51.10
N SER A 749 36.54 22.99 50.66
CA SER A 749 35.13 23.36 50.93
C SER A 749 34.38 24.35 50.00
N GLU A 750 33.38 23.78 49.32
CA GLU A 750 31.99 24.22 49.08
C GLU A 750 31.66 25.69 48.72
N GLY A 751 30.80 25.88 47.69
CA GLY A 751 29.66 26.79 47.89
C GLY A 751 29.20 27.79 46.81
N GLY A 752 29.10 27.40 45.53
CA GLY A 752 28.04 27.88 44.62
C GLY A 752 27.98 29.34 44.13
N GLY A 753 27.04 29.60 43.21
CA GLY A 753 26.51 30.94 42.92
C GLY A 753 27.22 31.79 41.85
N GLY A 754 27.16 31.37 40.58
CA GLY A 754 27.46 32.28 39.46
C GLY A 754 26.52 33.49 39.43
N CYS A 755 27.05 34.69 39.19
CA CYS A 755 26.28 35.95 39.16
C CYS A 755 26.10 36.46 37.73
N ALA A 756 24.87 36.84 37.36
CA ALA A 756 24.55 37.44 36.06
C ALA A 756 24.51 38.99 36.12
N CYS A 757 24.93 39.65 35.03
CA CYS A 757 24.79 41.07 34.67
C CYS A 757 25.26 41.23 33.20
N ASP A 758 24.74 42.13 32.36
CA ASP A 758 23.61 43.07 32.46
C ASP A 758 23.13 43.50 31.04
N SER A 759 21.91 44.05 30.98
CA SER A 759 21.30 44.89 29.93
C SER A 759 20.70 44.24 28.67
N GLY A 760 19.52 44.63 28.16
CA GLY A 760 18.40 45.36 28.80
C GLY A 760 17.65 46.39 27.93
N ARG A 761 16.31 46.46 28.13
CA ARG A 761 15.29 47.45 27.62
C ARG A 761 14.69 47.20 26.21
N ALA A 762 13.46 47.62 25.88
CA ALA A 762 12.30 48.22 26.61
C ALA A 762 11.07 48.35 25.66
N GLU A 763 9.79 48.53 26.05
CA GLU A 763 9.02 48.36 27.30
C GLU A 763 7.50 48.51 26.98
N ARG A 764 6.61 47.90 27.81
CA ARG A 764 5.18 48.30 28.08
C ARG A 764 4.08 48.02 27.02
N SER A 765 2.80 47.81 27.40
CA SER A 765 2.18 47.69 28.75
C SER A 765 0.82 46.98 28.74
N SER A 766 0.46 46.36 29.87
CA SER A 766 -0.74 45.54 30.11
C SER A 766 -1.88 46.25 30.89
N PHE A 767 -3.09 45.67 30.88
CA PHE A 767 -4.16 45.70 31.91
C PHE A 767 -5.28 44.72 31.49
N GLY A 768 -5.99 43.97 32.35
CA GLY A 768 -5.93 43.80 33.81
C GLY A 768 -6.87 42.66 34.30
N LEU A 769 -6.76 42.25 35.58
CA LEU A 769 -7.33 41.00 36.13
C LEU A 769 -8.65 41.18 36.93
N ILE A 770 -9.56 40.18 36.92
CA ILE A 770 -10.65 39.82 37.90
C ILE A 770 -11.37 38.56 37.34
N GLY A 771 -11.92 37.58 38.10
CA GLY A 771 -11.87 37.31 39.55
C GLY A 771 -13.09 36.51 40.10
N LEU A 772 -12.86 35.26 40.55
CA LEU A 772 -13.69 34.38 41.43
C LEU A 772 -14.95 33.60 40.94
N VAL A 773 -14.82 32.25 40.97
CA VAL A 773 -15.60 31.24 41.74
C VAL A 773 -17.13 31.05 41.57
N GLY A 774 -17.55 29.79 41.31
CA GLY A 774 -18.90 29.24 41.55
C GLY A 774 -19.03 27.74 41.21
N LEU A 775 -19.73 26.93 42.02
CA LEU A 775 -19.77 25.45 41.90
C LEU A 775 -21.00 24.86 41.15
N VAL A 776 -20.73 23.83 40.33
CA VAL A 776 -21.39 22.51 40.18
C VAL A 776 -22.92 22.35 40.38
N VAL A 777 -23.63 21.73 39.41
CA VAL A 777 -24.54 20.55 39.53
C VAL A 777 -25.50 20.36 38.31
N LEU A 778 -25.46 19.15 37.71
CA LEU A 778 -26.43 18.41 36.85
C LEU A 778 -27.35 19.11 35.79
N ALA A 779 -27.02 18.83 34.52
CA ALA A 779 -27.78 17.95 33.58
C ALA A 779 -29.12 18.35 32.87
N LEU A 780 -29.27 17.75 31.67
CA LEU A 780 -30.47 17.53 30.83
C LEU A 780 -31.04 18.66 29.92
N HIS A 781 -30.66 18.56 28.63
CA HIS A 781 -31.54 18.59 27.44
C HIS A 781 -32.45 19.81 27.15
N ARG A 782 -32.18 20.52 26.04
CA ARG A 782 -33.02 20.47 24.80
C ARG A 782 -32.45 21.27 23.60
N ARG A 783 -32.61 20.71 22.38
CA ARG A 783 -32.39 21.39 21.08
C ARG A 783 -33.62 22.19 20.65
N ALA A 784 -33.45 23.18 19.76
CA ALA A 784 -34.50 23.73 18.88
C ALA A 784 -33.92 24.06 17.47
N LYS A 785 -34.76 24.01 16.42
CA LYS A 785 -34.37 24.15 14.99
C LYS A 785 -35.10 25.30 14.30
N LEU A 786 -34.48 25.92 13.28
CA LEU A 786 -35.06 26.46 12.02
C LEU A 786 -33.88 27.01 11.16
N VAL A 787 -33.91 27.20 9.83
CA VAL A 787 -34.94 27.12 8.76
C VAL A 787 -34.32 26.45 7.51
N VAL A 788 -35.11 25.82 6.62
CA VAL A 788 -34.71 25.50 5.23
C VAL A 788 -35.54 26.35 4.24
N ALA A 789 -34.90 26.92 3.21
CA ALA A 789 -35.56 27.78 2.23
C ALA A 789 -35.47 27.21 0.79
N ARG A 790 -36.62 26.87 0.21
CA ARG A 790 -36.75 26.51 -1.22
C ARG A 790 -36.57 27.74 -2.12
N ARG A 791 -36.09 27.55 -3.35
CA ARG A 791 -36.38 28.44 -4.49
C ARG A 791 -36.96 27.65 -5.66
N ALA A 792 -37.87 28.29 -6.39
CA ALA A 792 -38.56 27.74 -7.56
C ALA A 792 -38.30 28.63 -8.80
N ARG A 793 -38.52 28.07 -9.99
CA ARG A 793 -38.28 28.73 -11.28
C ARG A 793 -39.17 29.97 -11.47
N ALA A 794 -38.61 31.01 -12.09
CA ALA A 794 -39.35 32.09 -12.75
C ALA A 794 -38.70 32.38 -14.12
N ARG A 795 -39.49 32.91 -15.07
CA ARG A 795 -39.13 33.05 -16.50
C ARG A 795 -39.61 34.40 -17.02
N VAL A 796 -38.71 35.24 -17.54
CA VAL A 796 -39.01 36.55 -18.15
C VAL A 796 -38.20 36.72 -19.46
N VAL A 797 -38.67 37.56 -20.37
CA VAL A 797 -38.23 37.65 -21.77
C VAL A 797 -38.02 39.12 -22.19
N ASP A 798 -37.03 39.33 -23.06
CA ASP A 798 -36.73 40.52 -23.90
C ASP A 798 -36.22 41.84 -23.26
N GLY A 799 -35.35 42.55 -24.01
CA GLY A 799 -35.75 43.92 -24.36
C GLY A 799 -34.79 45.12 -24.46
N ARG A 800 -33.57 45.01 -25.05
CA ARG A 800 -32.80 46.16 -25.66
C ARG A 800 -32.25 47.23 -24.67
N GLY A 801 -31.21 48.04 -24.97
CA GLY A 801 -30.27 48.12 -26.11
C GLY A 801 -29.36 49.37 -26.06
N PHE A 802 -28.46 49.54 -27.05
CA PHE A 802 -27.40 50.57 -27.21
C PHE A 802 -26.16 50.38 -26.27
N ALA A 803 -24.90 50.19 -26.70
CA ALA A 803 -24.01 50.76 -27.75
C ALA A 803 -22.99 51.78 -27.14
N ARG A 804 -21.71 51.87 -27.55
CA ARG A 804 -21.13 51.77 -28.92
C ARG A 804 -19.64 51.33 -28.98
N HIS A 805 -19.25 50.73 -30.14
CA HIS A 805 -17.93 50.73 -30.83
C HIS A 805 -16.65 50.25 -30.08
N ALA A 806 -15.59 49.74 -30.74
CA ALA A 806 -15.30 49.47 -32.17
C ALA A 806 -14.83 47.99 -32.33
N CYS A 807 -14.86 47.27 -33.46
CA CYS A 807 -14.94 47.56 -34.91
C CYS A 807 -13.60 47.63 -35.67
N VAL A 808 -13.05 46.46 -36.02
CA VAL A 808 -12.14 46.23 -37.18
C VAL A 808 -12.65 44.99 -37.96
N ARG A 809 -12.51 44.98 -39.29
CA ARG A 809 -12.83 43.82 -40.17
C ARG A 809 -11.92 43.83 -41.43
N PRO A 810 -11.78 42.70 -42.16
CA PRO A 810 -10.71 42.48 -43.14
C PRO A 810 -11.14 42.67 -44.61
N PRO A 811 -10.16 42.58 -45.53
CA PRO A 811 -10.28 41.87 -46.81
C PRO A 811 -9.24 40.72 -46.91
N LEU A 812 -9.28 39.69 -47.77
CA LEU A 812 -10.24 39.02 -48.68
C LEU A 812 -9.52 38.63 -50.00
N LEU A 813 -9.51 37.32 -50.29
CA LEU A 813 -9.54 36.68 -51.63
C LEU A 813 -8.43 36.94 -52.68
N ALA A 814 -7.75 35.86 -53.08
CA ALA A 814 -7.56 35.51 -54.50
C ALA A 814 -7.24 34.01 -54.71
N THR A 815 -7.94 33.34 -55.64
CA THR A 815 -7.47 32.13 -56.38
C THR A 815 -7.96 32.24 -57.83
N PRO A 816 -7.21 31.74 -58.84
CA PRO A 816 -7.66 30.49 -59.52
C PRO A 816 -6.51 29.67 -60.17
N GLY A 817 -6.80 28.48 -60.75
CA GLY A 817 -5.92 27.92 -61.81
C GLY A 817 -5.71 26.39 -61.90
N ALA A 818 -6.75 25.60 -62.14
CA ALA A 818 -6.70 24.14 -62.28
C ALA A 818 -5.71 23.56 -63.34
N ARG A 819 -5.26 22.28 -63.15
CA ARG A 819 -5.45 21.17 -64.14
C ARG A 819 -4.89 19.77 -63.75
N ARG A 820 -5.72 18.74 -64.01
CA ARG A 820 -5.43 17.35 -64.45
C ARG A 820 -4.68 16.32 -63.54
N ARG A 821 -5.32 15.15 -63.39
CA ARG A 821 -4.70 13.82 -63.17
C ARG A 821 -3.84 13.42 -64.41
N PRO A 822 -2.80 12.54 -64.29
CA PRO A 822 -3.05 11.08 -64.40
C PRO A 822 -2.10 10.19 -63.54
N ARG A 823 -2.13 8.88 -63.83
CA ARG A 823 -1.49 7.73 -63.16
C ARG A 823 0.05 7.74 -63.13
N ALA A 824 0.57 6.96 -62.17
CA ALA A 824 1.94 6.44 -62.01
C ALA A 824 2.63 5.86 -63.25
N SER A 825 3.97 5.73 -63.21
CA SER A 825 4.68 4.42 -63.26
C SER A 825 6.24 4.53 -63.25
N HIS A 826 6.91 3.48 -62.71
CA HIS A 826 8.35 3.14 -62.87
C HIS A 826 9.40 4.15 -62.30
N ALA A 827 10.70 3.82 -62.11
CA ALA A 827 11.50 2.67 -62.59
C ALA A 827 12.77 2.35 -61.73
N THR A 828 13.17 1.05 -61.66
CA THR A 828 14.59 0.49 -61.67
C THR A 828 15.63 0.92 -60.61
N CYS A 829 16.72 0.19 -60.26
CA CYS A 829 17.28 -1.16 -60.54
C CYS A 829 18.24 -1.55 -59.34
N ARG A 830 18.45 -2.81 -58.91
CA ARG A 830 19.19 -3.97 -59.51
C ARG A 830 20.71 -3.71 -59.66
N GLN A 831 21.68 -4.61 -59.37
CA GLN A 831 21.77 -6.10 -59.26
C GLN A 831 22.76 -6.50 -58.12
N GLY A 832 23.12 -7.74 -57.76
CA GLY A 832 22.90 -9.15 -58.20
C GLY A 832 23.48 -10.11 -57.10
N ILE A 833 23.57 -11.45 -57.16
CA ILE A 833 23.64 -12.48 -58.23
C ILE A 833 22.98 -13.80 -57.72
N ILE A 834 22.71 -14.80 -58.59
CA ILE A 834 22.07 -16.12 -58.31
C ILE A 834 22.92 -17.27 -58.91
N PRO A 835 22.70 -18.57 -58.58
CA PRO A 835 21.88 -19.41 -59.46
C PRO A 835 21.02 -20.56 -58.83
N ALA A 836 20.09 -21.07 -59.65
CA ALA A 836 19.09 -22.14 -59.49
C ALA A 836 19.57 -23.57 -59.06
N GLY A 837 18.72 -24.58 -58.77
CA GLY A 837 17.24 -24.68 -58.64
C GLY A 837 16.63 -26.02 -59.16
N VAL A 838 15.27 -26.13 -59.17
CA VAL A 838 14.40 -27.04 -60.00
C VAL A 838 13.93 -28.45 -59.46
N ARG A 839 12.59 -28.67 -59.48
CA ARG A 839 11.75 -29.93 -59.47
C ARG A 839 11.50 -30.73 -58.15
N GLY A 840 10.24 -31.18 -58.00
CA GLY A 840 9.78 -32.36 -57.20
C GLY A 840 9.37 -33.53 -58.13
N PRO A 841 8.32 -34.37 -57.88
CA PRO A 841 7.31 -34.36 -56.77
C PRO A 841 6.86 -35.79 -56.28
N ILE A 842 5.75 -35.88 -55.50
CA ILE A 842 4.84 -37.05 -55.24
C ILE A 842 5.41 -38.31 -54.53
N GLU A 843 4.81 -38.74 -53.40
CA GLU A 843 4.10 -40.04 -53.25
C GLU A 843 3.34 -40.20 -51.91
N GLN A 844 2.34 -41.09 -51.89
CA GLN A 844 1.63 -41.59 -50.69
C GLN A 844 1.97 -43.07 -50.49
N SER A 845 1.94 -43.57 -49.24
CA SER A 845 1.57 -44.98 -48.99
C SER A 845 1.17 -45.26 -47.54
N ASP A 846 0.04 -45.95 -47.35
CA ASP A 846 -0.32 -46.59 -46.08
C ASP A 846 0.57 -47.82 -45.78
N ARG A 847 0.63 -48.24 -44.50
CA ARG A 847 0.16 -49.60 -44.09
C ARG A 847 0.23 -49.88 -42.59
N ASP A 848 -0.67 -50.75 -42.16
CA ASP A 848 -0.82 -51.30 -40.81
C ASP A 848 0.39 -52.11 -40.32
N ARG A 849 0.52 -52.24 -38.98
CA ARG A 849 0.31 -53.53 -38.26
C ARG A 849 0.44 -53.45 -36.73
N ASP A 850 -0.63 -53.82 -36.02
CA ASP A 850 -0.56 -54.54 -34.73
C ASP A 850 -0.08 -55.99 -35.01
N PRO A 851 0.76 -56.61 -34.16
CA PRO A 851 0.19 -57.62 -33.26
C PRO A 851 0.88 -57.76 -31.88
N ARG A 852 0.13 -57.43 -30.84
CA ARG A 852 0.00 -58.09 -29.52
C ARG A 852 0.89 -59.31 -29.20
N VAL A 853 1.48 -59.24 -27.99
CA VAL A 853 1.52 -60.31 -26.95
C VAL A 853 2.44 -61.52 -27.16
N GLN A 854 3.46 -61.67 -26.30
CA GLN A 854 3.54 -62.72 -25.26
C GLN A 854 4.61 -62.46 -24.18
N ARG A 855 4.57 -63.25 -23.09
CA ARG A 855 5.39 -63.12 -21.86
C ARG A 855 6.66 -63.99 -21.90
N GLY A 856 7.68 -63.71 -21.09
CA GLY A 856 8.61 -64.79 -20.68
C GLY A 856 9.84 -64.50 -19.83
N ARG A 857 9.71 -64.67 -18.49
CA ARG A 857 10.78 -65.04 -17.51
C ARG A 857 11.93 -63.99 -17.30
N GLY A 858 12.69 -64.01 -16.20
CA GLY A 858 12.52 -64.74 -14.92
C GLY A 858 13.83 -64.87 -14.11
N HIS A 859 13.72 -64.88 -12.77
CA HIS A 859 14.80 -64.97 -11.75
C HIS A 859 15.67 -63.69 -11.60
N ARG A 860 15.94 -63.19 -10.37
CA ARG A 860 16.68 -63.72 -9.19
C ARG A 860 18.20 -63.83 -9.48
N ALA A 861 19.11 -63.54 -8.53
CA ALA A 861 18.98 -63.86 -7.09
C ALA A 861 19.93 -63.08 -6.14
N LEU A 862 19.52 -63.01 -4.85
CA LEU A 862 20.33 -63.19 -3.61
C LEU A 862 21.33 -62.08 -3.20
N LEU A 863 21.66 -61.87 -1.90
CA LEU A 863 21.25 -62.57 -0.67
C LEU A 863 20.29 -61.76 0.25
N GLU A 864 20.61 -61.60 1.54
CA GLU A 864 19.71 -61.77 2.70
C GLU A 864 20.32 -61.13 3.98
N GLY A 865 19.60 -60.89 5.10
CA GLY A 865 18.18 -61.13 5.38
C GLY A 865 17.77 -61.18 6.87
N ALA A 866 16.56 -61.71 7.11
CA ALA A 866 16.03 -62.32 8.35
C ALA A 866 15.79 -61.52 9.67
N VAL A 867 14.50 -61.30 9.96
CA VAL A 867 13.79 -61.52 11.27
C VAL A 867 13.94 -60.49 12.42
N GLY A 868 12.81 -59.89 12.84
CA GLY A 868 12.68 -59.07 14.07
C GLY A 868 11.23 -58.73 14.48
N ARG A 869 10.64 -59.52 15.39
CA ARG A 869 9.22 -59.52 15.84
C ARG A 869 8.62 -58.18 16.35
N ARG A 870 7.36 -57.90 15.98
CA ARG A 870 6.33 -57.21 16.84
C ARG A 870 5.98 -58.09 18.07
N PRO A 871 5.49 -57.59 19.24
CA PRO A 871 4.37 -56.62 19.29
C PRO A 871 4.28 -55.63 20.50
N ARG A 872 3.38 -54.64 20.34
CA ARG A 872 2.56 -53.94 21.38
C ARG A 872 3.23 -53.53 22.69
N GLY A 873 3.54 -52.23 22.81
CA GLY A 873 2.92 -51.39 23.83
C GLY A 873 1.70 -50.73 23.20
#